data_AF-A0A8S2ER62-F1
#
_entry.id   AF-A0A8S2ER62-F1
#
_cell.length_a   1.000
_cell.length_b   1.000
_cell.length_c   1.000
_cell.angle_alpha   90.00
_cell.angle_beta   90.00
_cell.angle_gamma   90.00
#
_symmetry.space_group_name_H-M   'P 1'
#
loop_
_entity.id
_entity.type
_entity.pdbx_description
1 polymer ?
#
loop_
_entity_poly.entity_id
_entity_poly.type
_entity_poly.pdbx_seq_one_letter_code
_entity_poly.pdbx_strand_id
1 'polypeptide(L)'
;MKSNIGHTESASGVAALIKIALCMRHRMIPPNMHFTRINPKIHAKQYNLHVVNHLVQFPDCSVTMGINNFGMGGNNAHAIIDEWPQNNIKNMYCEYSFGTDQPIQSPMLNGDEKCYRKISCNKLDNCSDVLPIPHANSIQNQLDPLKQHFVLTFSTKCSQSMKNQMEKFSSWFSTLPEQLLDIHQKLFFSHLSHQVLAKRTTSLSHRISFVFSNAKQLQKQTASYLANEDNCPGIIVTQPTTHHYYNSIDNVCFVFSGQGSLGWATGRELYYSEPVFHQWINKIDVELALASNNSLSLIQELINTQNEQSSRINDTNIAQPAIFAIQVALVALWMSWGVRPKAIIEAVKVIYHRSRLQHLNTRQGGRMLAVSISESEAKRLISGIEDRVAIAAINSPKSVTLSGDEATLEEIYNIINITKPNIFKAWLKVENAFHSKQMERFNIHEELILSIKDVKGDLIKDKDKLFDQTCSNAALYSSVTGSRADSSMVVFNSDHWWKNMRNTVLFYNGIQSILNDFSSNPIRVFIEISSHPVLATSIQECIDSFTESQSSIIIHSLKRKLDEQQTILSSVSRLISFSGSSWNTFWQSRYYSNLVTTTGKQDKISRLIYSYINELPHYTFNRQACWFESNESIFIRRAIKKQHHPLLGYRLWCNETRTPAWKSEITIDKNSSSKYAFLQN
;
A
#
# COMPACT_ATOMS: atom_id res chain seq x y z
N MET A 1 37.74 -13.08 16.72
CA MET A 1 37.18 -11.71 16.67
C MET A 1 38.33 -10.73 16.69
N LYS A 2 38.99 -10.48 17.84
CA LYS A 2 40.15 -9.58 17.91
C LYS A 2 41.29 -10.00 16.97
N SER A 3 41.51 -11.32 16.85
CA SER A 3 42.40 -11.92 15.86
C SER A 3 42.07 -11.60 14.39
N ASN A 4 40.82 -11.23 14.07
CA ASN A 4 40.34 -11.03 12.70
C ASN A 4 40.19 -9.55 12.35
N ILE A 5 39.64 -8.73 13.27
CA ILE A 5 39.30 -7.32 13.01
C ILE A 5 40.02 -6.33 13.93
N GLY A 6 41.00 -6.81 14.70
CA GLY A 6 41.73 -6.01 15.68
C GLY A 6 40.94 -5.74 16.96
N HIS A 7 41.55 -4.96 17.85
CA HIS A 7 40.92 -4.49 19.08
C HIS A 7 40.04 -3.28 18.74
N THR A 8 38.71 -3.41 18.82
CA THR A 8 37.77 -2.33 18.47
C THR A 8 37.45 -1.43 19.67
N GLU A 9 38.35 -1.41 20.66
CA GLU A 9 38.23 -0.66 21.92
C GLU A 9 36.85 -0.85 22.56
N SER A 10 36.13 0.25 22.78
CA SER A 10 34.80 0.27 23.38
C SER A 10 33.79 -0.63 22.66
N ALA A 11 33.96 -0.92 21.37
CA ALA A 11 33.09 -1.80 20.60
C ALA A 11 33.45 -3.29 20.72
N SER A 12 34.51 -3.65 21.45
CA SER A 12 34.99 -5.04 21.55
C SER A 12 33.96 -5.99 22.16
N GLY A 13 33.17 -5.52 23.13
CA GLY A 13 32.12 -6.31 23.77
C GLY A 13 31.00 -6.68 22.80
N VAL A 14 30.43 -5.67 22.12
CA VAL A 14 29.34 -5.90 21.15
C VAL A 14 29.81 -6.68 19.92
N ALA A 15 31.04 -6.47 19.45
CA ALA A 15 31.62 -7.26 18.37
C ALA A 15 31.76 -8.75 18.74
N ALA A 16 32.08 -9.06 20.00
CA ALA A 16 32.11 -10.44 20.50
C ALA A 16 30.70 -11.04 20.58
N LEU A 17 29.71 -10.26 21.03
CA LEU A 17 28.31 -10.68 21.04
C LEU A 17 27.78 -10.99 19.64
N ILE A 18 28.08 -10.14 18.64
CA ILE A 18 27.73 -10.39 17.23
C ILE A 18 28.37 -11.69 16.74
N LYS A 19 29.66 -11.92 17.04
CA LYS A 19 30.33 -13.20 16.69
C LYS A 19 29.56 -14.38 17.26
N ILE A 20 29.22 -14.36 18.56
CA ILE A 20 28.53 -15.47 19.22
C ILE A 20 27.14 -15.69 18.66
N ALA A 21 26.36 -14.62 18.44
CA ALA A 21 25.04 -14.71 17.83
C ALA A 21 25.11 -15.35 16.43
N LEU A 22 26.12 -14.99 15.63
CA LEU A 22 26.36 -15.64 14.34
C LEU A 22 26.84 -17.09 14.49
N CYS A 23 27.68 -17.41 15.47
CA CYS A 23 28.10 -18.79 15.74
C CYS A 23 26.90 -19.67 16.09
N MET A 24 25.99 -19.20 16.95
CA MET A 24 24.74 -19.89 17.30
C MET A 24 23.81 -20.04 16.10
N ARG A 25 23.59 -18.97 15.33
CA ARG A 25 22.75 -18.99 14.14
C ARG A 25 23.24 -19.98 13.08
N HIS A 26 24.55 -20.01 12.83
CA HIS A 26 25.18 -20.86 11.83
C HIS A 26 25.65 -22.21 12.38
N ARG A 27 25.51 -22.44 13.69
CA ARG A 27 25.93 -23.65 14.40
C ARG A 27 27.41 -24.01 14.20
N MET A 28 28.26 -23.00 14.08
CA MET A 28 29.69 -23.14 13.78
C MET A 28 30.55 -22.12 14.55
N ILE A 29 31.75 -22.53 14.95
CA ILE A 29 32.77 -21.68 15.57
C ILE A 29 33.88 -21.39 14.55
N PRO A 30 34.07 -20.12 14.14
CA PRO A 30 35.15 -19.78 13.23
C PRO A 30 36.51 -19.76 13.95
N PRO A 31 37.60 -20.09 13.23
CA PRO A 31 38.95 -20.16 13.77
C PRO A 31 39.49 -18.81 14.23
N ASN A 32 40.46 -18.85 15.16
CA ASN A 32 41.27 -17.70 15.51
C ASN A 32 42.45 -17.58 14.54
N MET A 33 42.48 -16.49 13.79
CA MET A 33 43.58 -16.16 12.88
C MET A 33 44.90 -15.98 13.65
N HIS A 34 46.01 -16.29 12.99
CA HIS A 34 47.39 -16.15 13.50
C HIS A 34 47.71 -16.98 14.75
N PHE A 35 46.88 -17.97 15.08
CA PHE A 35 47.16 -18.88 16.18
C PHE A 35 47.94 -20.11 15.70
N THR A 36 49.21 -20.22 16.11
CA THR A 36 50.08 -21.37 15.79
C THR A 36 50.40 -22.22 17.03
N ARG A 37 50.76 -21.57 18.14
CA ARG A 37 51.13 -22.24 19.39
C ARG A 37 50.58 -21.46 20.59
N ILE A 38 50.06 -22.19 21.58
CA ILE A 38 49.60 -21.58 22.84
C ILE A 38 50.79 -21.06 23.65
N ASN A 39 50.58 -19.95 24.37
CA ASN A 39 51.58 -19.40 25.28
C ASN A 39 51.96 -20.47 26.34
N PRO A 40 53.24 -20.85 26.48
CA PRO A 40 53.67 -21.88 27.43
C PRO A 40 53.31 -21.57 28.90
N LYS A 41 53.07 -20.30 29.24
CA LYS A 41 52.62 -19.88 30.58
C LYS A 41 51.15 -20.21 30.87
N ILE A 42 50.38 -20.66 29.88
CA ILE A 42 48.96 -21.02 30.02
C ILE A 42 48.84 -22.55 30.07
N HIS A 43 48.45 -23.08 31.23
CA HIS A 43 48.23 -24.51 31.45
C HIS A 43 46.91 -25.02 30.85
N ALA A 44 46.75 -24.91 29.53
CA ALA A 44 45.46 -25.12 28.86
C ALA A 44 44.86 -26.52 29.05
N LYS A 45 45.70 -27.58 29.07
CA LYS A 45 45.23 -28.96 29.34
C LYS A 45 44.62 -29.10 30.74
N GLN A 46 45.18 -28.43 31.74
CA GLN A 46 44.67 -28.45 33.12
C GLN A 46 43.30 -27.76 33.22
N TYR A 47 43.09 -26.71 32.44
CA TYR A 47 41.84 -25.93 32.43
C TYR A 47 40.83 -26.39 31.37
N ASN A 48 41.06 -27.51 30.69
CA ASN A 48 40.24 -28.00 29.59
C ASN A 48 39.97 -26.94 28.49
N LEU A 49 40.99 -26.13 28.19
CA LEU A 49 40.89 -25.04 27.22
C LEU A 49 41.46 -25.46 25.86
N HIS A 50 40.65 -25.28 24.83
CA HIS A 50 41.01 -25.53 23.44
C HIS A 50 40.84 -24.26 22.61
N VAL A 51 41.90 -23.80 21.96
CA VAL A 51 41.83 -22.66 21.03
C VAL A 51 41.43 -23.18 19.65
N VAL A 52 40.30 -22.72 19.15
CA VAL A 52 39.77 -23.09 17.84
C VAL A 52 40.66 -22.51 16.73
N ASN A 53 41.28 -23.38 15.93
CA ASN A 53 42.21 -23.04 14.83
C ASN A 53 41.74 -23.51 13.43
N HIS A 54 40.62 -24.23 13.36
CA HIS A 54 39.87 -24.55 12.15
C HIS A 54 38.37 -24.31 12.42
N LEU A 55 37.53 -24.41 11.39
CA LEU A 55 36.07 -24.27 11.56
C LEU A 55 35.52 -25.49 12.32
N VAL A 56 34.81 -25.26 13.43
CA VAL A 56 34.28 -26.33 14.31
C VAL A 56 32.75 -26.29 14.31
N GLN A 57 32.10 -27.44 14.13
CA GLN A 57 30.65 -27.58 14.23
C GLN A 57 30.21 -27.63 15.69
N PHE A 58 29.07 -27.02 16.03
CA PHE A 58 28.47 -27.17 17.36
C PHE A 58 27.86 -28.57 17.56
N PRO A 59 27.89 -29.09 18.80
CA PRO A 59 27.23 -30.36 19.15
C PRO A 59 25.71 -30.23 19.06
N ASP A 60 24.98 -31.32 18.76
CA ASP A 60 23.51 -31.36 18.55
C ASP A 60 22.63 -31.16 19.79
N CYS A 61 23.19 -30.49 20.80
CA CYS A 61 22.50 -29.98 21.97
C CYS A 61 22.46 -28.45 21.96
N SER A 62 21.67 -27.89 22.89
CA SER A 62 21.68 -26.44 23.13
C SER A 62 23.05 -26.03 23.64
N VAL A 63 23.56 -24.92 23.10
CA VAL A 63 24.88 -24.40 23.45
C VAL A 63 24.78 -23.11 24.26
N THR A 64 25.69 -22.98 25.23
CA THR A 64 25.91 -21.77 26.02
C THR A 64 27.31 -21.24 25.73
N MET A 65 27.44 -19.92 25.55
CA MET A 65 28.73 -19.27 25.28
C MET A 65 28.97 -18.10 26.22
N GLY A 66 30.20 -17.99 26.72
CA GLY A 66 30.65 -16.87 27.54
C GLY A 66 31.39 -15.78 26.74
N ILE A 67 31.16 -14.52 27.09
CA ILE A 67 31.90 -13.34 26.60
C ILE A 67 32.68 -12.75 27.76
N ASN A 68 33.99 -12.51 27.55
CA ASN A 68 34.83 -11.76 28.48
C ASN A 68 35.30 -10.45 27.85
N ASN A 69 35.19 -9.35 28.58
CA ASN A 69 35.78 -8.07 28.21
C ASN A 69 36.42 -7.39 29.43
N PHE A 70 37.70 -7.04 29.33
CA PHE A 70 38.51 -6.49 30.41
C PHE A 70 39.03 -5.11 29.99
N GLY A 71 38.58 -4.06 30.67
CA GLY A 71 39.00 -2.69 30.40
C GLY A 71 40.34 -2.38 31.07
N MET A 72 41.13 -1.49 30.45
CA MET A 72 42.45 -1.10 30.98
C MET A 72 42.39 -0.54 32.41
N GLY A 73 41.27 0.11 32.78
CA GLY A 73 41.04 0.61 34.14
C GLY A 73 40.66 -0.45 35.19
N GLY A 74 40.67 -1.75 34.84
CA GLY A 74 40.31 -2.85 35.75
C GLY A 74 38.82 -3.22 35.79
N ASN A 75 37.97 -2.49 35.05
CA ASN A 75 36.56 -2.81 34.93
C ASN A 75 36.35 -4.03 34.02
N ASN A 76 35.78 -5.08 34.60
CA ASN A 76 35.60 -6.37 33.95
C ASN A 76 34.11 -6.65 33.72
N ALA A 77 33.76 -7.15 32.54
CA ALA A 77 32.42 -7.58 32.20
C ALA A 77 32.43 -9.03 31.68
N HIS A 78 31.50 -9.83 32.18
CA HIS A 78 31.23 -11.18 31.71
C HIS A 78 29.76 -11.31 31.32
N ALA A 79 29.48 -11.95 30.19
CA ALA A 79 28.11 -12.25 29.76
C ALA A 79 28.00 -13.72 29.34
N ILE A 80 26.94 -14.38 29.79
CA ILE A 80 26.58 -15.74 29.40
C ILE A 80 25.42 -15.63 28.42
N ILE A 81 25.55 -16.25 27.25
CA ILE A 81 24.57 -16.23 26.18
C ILE A 81 24.12 -17.67 25.93
N ASP A 82 22.83 -17.90 26.02
CA ASP A 82 22.22 -19.17 25.65
C ASP A 82 21.67 -19.12 24.23
N GLU A 83 21.75 -20.27 23.55
CA GLU A 83 21.11 -20.44 22.26
C GLU A 83 19.58 -20.36 22.39
N TRP A 84 18.94 -19.68 21.43
CA TRP A 84 17.49 -19.64 21.35
C TRP A 84 16.90 -21.06 21.18
N PRO A 85 15.86 -21.47 21.95
CA PRO A 85 15.38 -22.85 21.98
C PRO A 85 15.02 -23.41 20.58
N GLN A 86 15.74 -24.46 20.17
CA GLN A 86 15.59 -25.09 18.85
C GLN A 86 14.36 -26.00 18.70
N ASN A 87 13.54 -26.24 19.74
CA ASN A 87 12.29 -27.03 19.56
C ASN A 87 11.28 -26.35 18.61
N ASN A 88 11.51 -25.08 18.24
CA ASN A 88 10.80 -24.41 17.15
C ASN A 88 11.53 -24.47 15.79
N ILE A 89 12.78 -24.95 15.72
CA ILE A 89 13.68 -24.87 14.54
C ILE A 89 14.15 -26.26 14.06
N LYS A 90 14.14 -27.33 14.87
CA LYS A 90 14.74 -28.65 14.54
C LYS A 90 14.23 -29.39 13.29
N ASN A 91 13.15 -28.93 12.64
CA ASN A 91 12.74 -29.43 11.30
C ASN A 91 13.46 -28.73 10.12
N MET A 92 14.48 -27.91 10.36
CA MET A 92 14.96 -26.89 9.39
C MET A 92 16.35 -27.14 8.78
N TYR A 93 17.08 -28.22 9.12
CA TYR A 93 18.41 -28.47 8.53
C TYR A 93 18.77 -29.93 8.18
N CYS A 94 17.82 -30.87 8.17
CA CYS A 94 18.12 -32.21 7.64
C CYS A 94 17.95 -32.26 6.11
N GLU A 95 19.12 -32.25 5.45
CA GLU A 95 19.51 -32.88 4.18
C GLU A 95 18.65 -32.63 2.92
N TYR A 96 19.22 -31.86 1.99
CA TYR A 96 19.01 -32.09 0.56
C TYR A 96 20.38 -32.18 -0.12
N SER A 97 20.87 -33.40 -0.24
CA SER A 97 21.77 -33.78 -1.33
C SER A 97 20.92 -33.89 -2.59
N PHE A 98 21.31 -33.22 -3.67
CA PHE A 98 20.68 -33.39 -4.98
C PHE A 98 20.78 -34.87 -5.37
N GLY A 99 19.64 -35.55 -5.44
CA GLY A 99 19.55 -36.92 -5.91
C GLY A 99 19.83 -36.97 -7.41
N THR A 100 20.96 -37.57 -7.77
CA THR A 100 21.10 -38.30 -9.04
C THR A 100 20.90 -39.78 -8.75
N ASP A 101 20.13 -40.42 -9.62
CA ASP A 101 19.70 -41.82 -9.67
C ASP A 101 20.57 -42.87 -8.95
N GLN A 102 19.91 -43.75 -8.18
CA GLN A 102 19.97 -45.24 -8.21
C GLN A 102 19.54 -45.82 -6.84
N PRO A 103 18.82 -46.97 -6.80
CA PRO A 103 18.38 -47.59 -5.55
C PRO A 103 19.50 -48.50 -5.00
N ILE A 104 19.90 -48.32 -3.75
CA ILE A 104 20.80 -49.28 -3.09
C ILE A 104 20.20 -49.75 -1.76
N GLN A 105 20.21 -51.08 -1.65
CA GLN A 105 19.61 -51.95 -0.66
C GLN A 105 20.08 -51.67 0.78
N SER A 106 19.17 -51.92 1.73
CA SER A 106 19.47 -52.04 3.16
C SER A 106 20.58 -53.05 3.44
N PRO A 107 21.36 -52.83 4.51
CA PRO A 107 21.81 -53.92 5.36
C PRO A 107 21.06 -53.87 6.69
N MET A 108 20.38 -54.97 6.99
CA MET A 108 20.15 -55.40 8.37
C MET A 108 21.49 -55.45 9.09
N LEU A 109 21.57 -54.94 10.32
CA LEU A 109 22.44 -55.48 11.36
C LEU A 109 21.83 -55.18 12.73
N ASN A 110 21.82 -56.25 13.52
CA ASN A 110 21.21 -56.46 14.82
C ASN A 110 21.78 -55.59 15.95
N GLY A 111 20.99 -55.41 17.01
CA GLY A 111 21.54 -55.28 18.36
C GLY A 111 20.91 -54.19 19.23
N ASP A 112 20.06 -54.64 20.16
CA ASP A 112 19.83 -54.08 21.49
C ASP A 112 18.87 -52.87 21.69
N GLU A 113 17.59 -53.25 21.84
CA GLU A 113 16.78 -53.07 23.05
C GLU A 113 17.00 -51.83 23.95
N LYS A 114 15.99 -50.93 23.95
CA LYS A 114 15.16 -50.47 25.11
C LYS A 114 14.83 -48.98 25.06
N CYS A 115 13.60 -48.66 24.67
CA CYS A 115 12.60 -47.96 25.49
C CYS A 115 11.53 -47.29 24.59
N TYR A 116 10.48 -48.06 24.26
CA TYR A 116 9.19 -47.49 23.92
C TYR A 116 8.51 -46.99 25.20
N ARG A 117 8.20 -45.69 25.27
CA ARG A 117 7.07 -45.20 26.07
C ARG A 117 6.06 -44.50 25.15
N LYS A 118 5.06 -45.30 24.81
CA LYS A 118 3.73 -44.93 24.33
C LYS A 118 3.07 -44.06 25.41
N ILE A 119 2.69 -42.83 25.10
CA ILE A 119 1.56 -42.17 25.80
C ILE A 119 0.61 -41.64 24.74
N SER A 120 -0.59 -42.17 24.86
CA SER A 120 -1.78 -42.07 24.01
C SER A 120 -2.44 -40.70 24.02
N CYS A 121 -2.93 -40.28 22.86
CA CYS A 121 -4.04 -39.34 22.74
C CYS A 121 -5.24 -39.81 23.55
N ASN A 122 -5.80 -38.92 24.38
CA ASN A 122 -7.17 -39.04 24.84
C ASN A 122 -7.85 -37.67 24.82
N LYS A 123 -9.10 -37.75 24.36
CA LYS A 123 -10.15 -36.73 24.23
C LYS A 123 -10.25 -35.76 25.41
N LEU A 124 -10.55 -34.51 25.08
CA LEU A 124 -11.39 -33.65 25.91
C LEU A 124 -12.39 -32.93 24.99
N ASP A 125 -13.63 -33.39 25.07
CA ASP A 125 -14.84 -32.76 24.55
C ASP A 125 -15.26 -31.60 25.48
N ASN A 126 -16.05 -30.67 24.91
CA ASN A 126 -16.92 -29.66 25.51
C ASN A 126 -16.32 -28.30 25.94
N CYS A 127 -16.45 -27.33 25.02
CA CYS A 127 -16.91 -25.98 25.34
C CYS A 127 -17.81 -25.47 24.18
N SER A 128 -19.11 -25.64 24.35
CA SER A 128 -20.18 -25.01 23.57
C SER A 128 -20.40 -23.58 24.09
N ASP A 129 -20.14 -22.59 23.22
CA ASP A 129 -20.85 -21.30 23.10
C ASP A 129 -19.97 -20.28 22.34
N VAL A 130 -19.89 -20.43 21.02
CA VAL A 130 -19.49 -19.36 20.11
C VAL A 130 -20.44 -19.40 18.91
N LEU A 131 -21.18 -18.31 18.73
CA LEU A 131 -22.11 -18.07 17.63
C LEU A 131 -21.47 -18.42 16.26
N PRO A 132 -22.20 -19.06 15.34
CA PRO A 132 -21.64 -19.48 14.06
C PRO A 132 -21.28 -18.26 13.20
N ILE A 133 -19.99 -18.12 12.90
CA ILE A 133 -19.52 -17.32 11.76
C ILE A 133 -20.03 -18.07 10.51
N PRO A 134 -20.74 -17.41 9.56
CA PRO A 134 -21.21 -18.09 8.37
C PRO A 134 -20.02 -18.71 7.64
N HIS A 135 -20.14 -20.00 7.33
CA HIS A 135 -19.14 -20.78 6.62
C HIS A 135 -18.67 -20.08 5.34
N ALA A 136 -17.46 -19.53 5.36
CA ALA A 136 -16.74 -19.06 4.18
C ALA A 136 -16.01 -20.21 3.45
N ASN A 137 -16.45 -21.46 3.62
CA ASN A 137 -15.75 -22.65 3.13
C ASN A 137 -16.39 -23.32 1.90
N SER A 138 -17.29 -22.66 1.19
CA SER A 138 -17.80 -23.15 -0.10
C SER A 138 -17.43 -22.27 -1.32
N ILE A 139 -16.82 -21.10 -1.12
CA ILE A 139 -16.52 -20.16 -2.23
C ILE A 139 -15.04 -20.25 -2.69
N GLN A 140 -14.13 -20.83 -1.90
CA GLN A 140 -12.70 -20.89 -2.25
C GLN A 140 -12.37 -21.78 -3.45
N ASN A 141 -13.28 -22.64 -3.91
CA ASN A 141 -13.02 -23.60 -4.99
C ASN A 141 -13.59 -23.19 -6.36
N GLN A 142 -14.17 -22.00 -6.51
CA GLN A 142 -14.69 -21.51 -7.81
C GLN A 142 -14.01 -20.24 -8.34
N LEU A 143 -13.00 -19.72 -7.64
CA LEU A 143 -12.11 -18.68 -8.17
C LEU A 143 -10.87 -19.37 -8.77
N ASP A 144 -10.88 -19.62 -10.08
CA ASP A 144 -9.65 -19.91 -10.84
C ASP A 144 -8.62 -18.78 -10.55
N PRO A 145 -7.28 -19.02 -10.51
CA PRO A 145 -6.31 -18.16 -9.84
C PRO A 145 -6.03 -16.90 -10.67
N LEU A 146 -7.03 -16.02 -10.73
CA LEU A 146 -6.97 -14.74 -11.40
C LEU A 146 -5.89 -13.87 -10.77
N LYS A 147 -5.32 -13.04 -11.62
CA LYS A 147 -4.18 -12.14 -11.41
C LYS A 147 -4.30 -11.40 -10.07
N GLN A 148 -3.58 -11.89 -9.06
CA GLN A 148 -3.51 -11.27 -7.74
C GLN A 148 -2.42 -10.21 -7.73
N HIS A 149 -2.77 -8.98 -7.34
CA HIS A 149 -1.81 -7.91 -7.15
C HIS A 149 -1.31 -7.79 -5.70
N PHE A 150 -0.03 -7.47 -5.58
CA PHE A 150 0.69 -7.17 -4.36
C PHE A 150 1.10 -5.71 -4.35
N VAL A 151 1.32 -5.17 -3.15
CA VAL A 151 1.83 -3.81 -2.95
C VAL A 151 3.14 -3.89 -2.17
N LEU A 152 4.15 -3.17 -2.64
CA LEU A 152 5.40 -2.94 -1.92
C LEU A 152 5.69 -1.45 -1.87
N THR A 153 6.02 -0.92 -0.70
CA THR A 153 6.33 0.50 -0.53
C THR A 153 7.67 0.70 0.15
N PHE A 154 8.57 1.41 -0.52
CA PHE A 154 9.86 1.80 0.02
C PHE A 154 9.83 3.29 0.35
N SER A 155 10.53 3.68 1.42
CA SER A 155 10.69 5.09 1.79
C SER A 155 12.13 5.44 2.07
N THR A 156 12.56 6.63 1.66
CA THR A 156 13.89 7.20 1.94
C THR A 156 13.82 8.70 2.25
N LYS A 157 14.92 9.27 2.78
CA LYS A 157 14.97 10.70 3.08
C LYS A 157 15.21 11.57 1.83
N CYS A 158 15.77 11.02 0.76
CA CYS A 158 16.05 11.75 -0.48
C CYS A 158 15.99 10.85 -1.72
N SER A 159 15.76 11.46 -2.88
CA SER A 159 15.71 10.78 -4.18
C SER A 159 16.96 9.94 -4.47
N GLN A 160 18.16 10.45 -4.17
CA GLN A 160 19.40 9.69 -4.38
C GLN A 160 19.46 8.42 -3.52
N SER A 161 19.03 8.50 -2.26
CA SER A 161 18.93 7.30 -1.41
C SER A 161 17.91 6.32 -1.98
N MET A 162 16.78 6.81 -2.54
CA MET A 162 15.77 5.96 -3.18
C MET A 162 16.35 5.20 -4.37
N LYS A 163 17.05 5.89 -5.27
CA LYS A 163 17.70 5.26 -6.43
C LYS A 163 18.67 4.17 -5.99
N ASN A 164 19.57 4.47 -5.07
CA ASN A 164 20.53 3.49 -4.53
C ASN A 164 19.81 2.31 -3.83
N GLN A 165 18.68 2.57 -3.15
CA GLN A 165 17.87 1.52 -2.51
C GLN A 165 17.26 0.58 -3.55
N MET A 166 16.74 1.13 -4.64
CA MET A 166 16.14 0.37 -5.74
C MET A 166 17.19 -0.42 -6.53
N GLU A 167 18.41 0.10 -6.71
CA GLU A 167 19.53 -0.66 -7.30
C GLU A 167 19.88 -1.89 -6.46
N LYS A 168 20.02 -1.71 -5.13
CA LYS A 168 20.28 -2.85 -4.23
C LYS A 168 19.13 -3.83 -4.17
N PHE A 169 17.89 -3.34 -4.15
CA PHE A 169 16.70 -4.18 -4.18
C PHE A 169 16.64 -5.00 -5.46
N SER A 170 16.84 -4.37 -6.62
CA SER A 170 16.88 -5.03 -7.92
C SER A 170 17.97 -6.10 -7.97
N SER A 171 19.19 -5.77 -7.51
CA SER A 171 20.30 -6.72 -7.44
C SER A 171 19.98 -7.92 -6.55
N TRP A 172 19.42 -7.70 -5.35
CA TRP A 172 19.00 -8.79 -4.45
C TRP A 172 17.87 -9.62 -5.05
N PHE A 173 16.88 -8.98 -5.67
CA PHE A 173 15.73 -9.66 -6.27
C PHE A 173 16.17 -10.61 -7.40
N SER A 174 17.18 -10.21 -8.18
CA SER A 174 17.79 -11.05 -9.23
C SER A 174 18.60 -12.24 -8.70
N THR A 175 18.96 -12.27 -7.41
CA THR A 175 19.63 -13.44 -6.81
C THR A 175 18.67 -14.50 -6.28
N LEU A 176 17.36 -14.24 -6.32
CA LEU A 176 16.37 -15.19 -5.83
C LEU A 176 16.23 -16.38 -6.79
N PRO A 177 16.04 -17.62 -6.28
CA PRO A 177 15.85 -18.79 -7.15
C PRO A 177 14.58 -18.67 -8.00
N GLU A 178 14.66 -19.02 -9.29
CA GLU A 178 13.50 -19.00 -10.19
C GLU A 178 12.35 -19.87 -9.68
N GLN A 179 12.65 -21.07 -9.15
CA GLN A 179 11.64 -21.98 -8.57
C GLN A 179 10.81 -21.30 -7.46
N LEU A 180 11.42 -20.42 -6.65
CA LEU A 180 10.72 -19.67 -5.61
C LEU A 180 9.72 -18.68 -6.23
N LEU A 181 10.12 -18.02 -7.31
CA LEU A 181 9.34 -17.00 -8.02
C LEU A 181 8.32 -17.58 -9.01
N ASP A 182 8.46 -18.83 -9.43
CA ASP A 182 7.53 -19.51 -10.32
C ASP A 182 6.46 -20.29 -9.54
N ILE A 183 6.86 -21.05 -8.53
CA ILE A 183 5.97 -21.97 -7.79
C ILE A 183 5.36 -21.28 -6.57
N HIS A 184 6.19 -20.55 -5.80
CA HIS A 184 5.80 -20.02 -4.48
C HIS A 184 5.62 -18.49 -4.46
N GLN A 185 5.49 -17.85 -5.63
CA GLN A 185 5.46 -16.39 -5.74
C GLN A 185 4.43 -15.73 -4.83
N LYS A 186 3.21 -16.31 -4.74
CA LYS A 186 2.12 -15.72 -3.95
C LYS A 186 2.46 -15.67 -2.46
N LEU A 187 3.02 -16.76 -1.94
CA LEU A 187 3.46 -16.85 -0.55
C LEU A 187 4.67 -15.93 -0.33
N PHE A 188 5.66 -15.96 -1.24
CA PHE A 188 6.83 -15.09 -1.16
C PHE A 188 6.46 -13.61 -1.12
N PHE A 189 5.63 -13.13 -2.06
CA PHE A 189 5.21 -11.73 -2.11
C PHE A 189 4.32 -11.34 -0.95
N SER A 190 3.49 -12.26 -0.44
CA SER A 190 2.75 -12.04 0.80
C SER A 190 3.73 -11.80 1.98
N HIS A 191 4.72 -12.66 2.18
CA HIS A 191 5.73 -12.45 3.22
C HIS A 191 6.57 -11.17 3.01
N LEU A 192 6.93 -10.85 1.77
CA LEU A 192 7.70 -9.65 1.44
C LEU A 192 6.87 -8.38 1.72
N SER A 193 5.61 -8.35 1.30
CA SER A 193 4.67 -7.26 1.61
C SER A 193 4.46 -7.10 3.12
N HIS A 194 4.31 -8.20 3.88
CA HIS A 194 4.27 -8.11 5.35
C HIS A 194 5.53 -7.43 5.92
N GLN A 195 6.71 -7.82 5.43
CA GLN A 195 7.97 -7.29 5.93
C GLN A 195 8.16 -5.82 5.57
N VAL A 196 7.77 -5.42 4.35
CA VAL A 196 7.95 -4.05 3.86
C VAL A 196 6.85 -3.10 4.34
N LEU A 197 5.60 -3.55 4.46
CA LEU A 197 4.45 -2.71 4.81
C LEU A 197 4.12 -2.69 6.30
N ALA A 198 4.20 -3.85 6.99
CA ALA A 198 3.77 -3.97 8.39
C ALA A 198 4.92 -3.93 9.39
N LYS A 199 6.10 -4.47 9.04
CA LYS A 199 7.27 -4.52 9.94
C LYS A 199 8.20 -3.31 9.83
N ARG A 200 8.26 -2.65 8.67
CA ARG A 200 9.01 -1.40 8.49
C ARG A 200 8.08 -0.21 8.75
N THR A 201 8.03 0.24 10.00
CA THR A 201 7.12 1.31 10.46
C THR A 201 7.64 2.73 10.16
N THR A 202 8.88 2.88 9.72
CA THR A 202 9.46 4.20 9.42
C THR A 202 8.99 4.71 8.07
N SER A 203 8.20 5.78 8.08
CA SER A 203 7.68 6.43 6.86
C SER A 203 8.44 7.72 6.55
N LEU A 204 9.41 7.63 5.63
CA LEU A 204 10.26 8.75 5.21
C LEU A 204 9.60 9.57 4.09
N SER A 205 10.20 10.73 3.76
CA SER A 205 9.61 11.71 2.83
C SER A 205 9.53 11.19 1.40
N HIS A 206 10.57 10.60 0.84
CA HIS A 206 10.52 10.09 -0.53
C HIS A 206 9.95 8.68 -0.49
N ARG A 207 8.84 8.43 -1.18
CA ARG A 207 8.20 7.10 -1.20
C ARG A 207 8.00 6.62 -2.62
N ILE A 208 8.19 5.33 -2.82
CA ILE A 208 7.86 4.63 -4.06
C ILE A 208 7.03 3.41 -3.69
N SER A 209 5.89 3.25 -4.34
CA SER A 209 5.06 2.05 -4.22
C SER A 209 4.99 1.34 -5.57
N PHE A 210 5.07 0.01 -5.53
CA PHE A 210 4.91 -0.87 -6.66
C PHE A 210 3.64 -1.69 -6.48
N VAL A 211 2.78 -1.66 -7.49
CA VAL A 211 1.60 -2.52 -7.60
C VAL A 211 1.81 -3.46 -8.78
N PHE A 212 1.91 -4.75 -8.49
CA PHE A 212 2.34 -5.77 -9.45
C PHE A 212 1.67 -7.11 -9.17
N SER A 213 1.56 -7.94 -10.21
CA SER A 213 0.91 -9.24 -10.14
C SER A 213 1.86 -10.43 -10.13
N ASN A 214 3.13 -10.22 -10.54
CA ASN A 214 4.14 -11.27 -10.62
C ASN A 214 5.56 -10.69 -10.59
N ALA A 215 6.55 -11.57 -10.46
CA ALA A 215 7.96 -11.23 -10.40
C ALA A 215 8.47 -10.47 -11.63
N LYS A 216 8.06 -10.87 -12.84
CA LYS A 216 8.48 -10.24 -14.09
C LYS A 216 8.02 -8.78 -14.17
N GLN A 217 6.79 -8.51 -13.73
CA GLN A 217 6.25 -7.16 -13.66
C GLN A 217 7.02 -6.29 -12.66
N LEU A 218 7.34 -6.81 -11.47
CA LEU A 218 8.12 -6.08 -10.46
C LEU A 218 9.54 -5.75 -10.94
N GLN A 219 10.21 -6.71 -11.60
CA GLN A 219 11.52 -6.48 -12.23
C GLN A 219 11.45 -5.38 -13.28
N LYS A 220 10.49 -5.45 -14.21
CA LYS A 220 10.28 -4.43 -15.23
C LYS A 220 10.05 -3.06 -14.61
N GLN A 221 9.17 -2.96 -13.62
CA GLN A 221 8.87 -1.69 -12.94
C GLN A 221 10.10 -1.11 -12.24
N THR A 222 10.87 -1.95 -11.54
CA THR A 222 12.10 -1.50 -10.87
C THR A 222 13.13 -1.01 -11.89
N ALA A 223 13.29 -1.72 -13.02
CA ALA A 223 14.17 -1.33 -14.11
C ALA A 223 13.74 0.00 -14.76
N SER A 224 12.45 0.15 -15.09
CA SER A 224 11.88 1.40 -15.64
C SER A 224 12.12 2.58 -14.70
N TYR A 225 11.92 2.42 -13.39
CA TYR A 225 12.23 3.47 -12.42
C TYR A 225 13.72 3.86 -12.42
N LEU A 226 14.63 2.88 -12.44
CA LEU A 226 16.07 3.14 -12.46
C LEU A 226 16.55 3.80 -13.77
N ALA A 227 15.88 3.49 -14.88
CA ALA A 227 16.10 4.10 -16.19
C ALA A 227 15.47 5.50 -16.33
N ASN A 228 14.72 5.97 -15.33
CA ASN A 228 13.90 7.18 -15.40
C ASN A 228 12.90 7.16 -16.57
N GLU A 229 12.35 5.99 -16.88
CA GLU A 229 11.26 5.88 -17.86
C GLU A 229 9.97 6.43 -17.26
N ASP A 230 9.34 7.36 -17.96
CA ASP A 230 8.03 7.88 -17.56
C ASP A 230 6.93 6.85 -17.82
N ASN A 231 5.88 6.90 -16.99
CA ASN A 231 4.59 6.22 -17.22
C ASN A 231 4.58 4.68 -17.17
N CYS A 232 5.53 4.02 -16.49
CA CYS A 232 5.43 2.59 -16.24
C CYS A 232 4.24 2.28 -15.27
N PRO A 233 3.22 1.52 -15.69
CA PRO A 233 2.01 1.30 -14.88
C PRO A 233 2.31 0.60 -13.55
N GLY A 234 1.65 1.04 -12.49
CA GLY A 234 1.78 0.47 -11.14
C GLY A 234 2.99 0.98 -10.36
N ILE A 235 3.73 1.98 -10.85
CA ILE A 235 4.72 2.72 -10.06
C ILE A 235 4.09 4.01 -9.55
N ILE A 236 4.16 4.22 -8.23
CA ILE A 236 3.65 5.42 -7.57
C ILE A 236 4.80 6.06 -6.81
N VAL A 237 5.34 7.16 -7.33
CA VAL A 237 6.35 7.97 -6.65
C VAL A 237 5.67 9.16 -6.00
N THR A 238 5.95 9.38 -4.72
CA THR A 238 5.42 10.54 -3.98
C THR A 238 6.51 11.20 -3.16
N GLN A 239 6.48 12.52 -3.13
CA GLN A 239 7.31 13.36 -2.27
C GLN A 239 6.36 14.33 -1.56
N PRO A 240 5.95 14.06 -0.31
CA PRO A 240 5.15 14.99 0.48
C PRO A 240 5.89 16.33 0.57
N THR A 241 5.26 17.38 0.07
CA THR A 241 5.84 18.73 -0.05
C THR A 241 5.90 19.47 1.28
N THR A 242 5.31 18.93 2.36
CA THR A 242 5.30 19.56 3.68
C THR A 242 5.56 18.55 4.80
N HIS A 243 6.29 18.98 5.82
CA HIS A 243 6.55 18.22 7.06
C HIS A 243 5.31 17.97 7.92
N HIS A 244 4.14 18.47 7.50
CA HIS A 244 2.87 18.18 8.13
C HIS A 244 2.37 16.83 7.63
N TYR A 245 2.80 15.77 8.31
CA TYR A 245 2.05 14.52 8.33
C TYR A 245 0.65 14.87 8.84
N TYR A 246 -0.32 14.97 7.94
CA TYR A 246 -1.72 15.08 8.33
C TYR A 246 -2.13 13.71 8.87
N ASN A 247 -1.85 13.49 10.16
CA ASN A 247 -2.25 12.31 10.91
C ASN A 247 -3.78 12.24 10.94
N SER A 248 -4.40 11.74 9.88
CA SER A 248 -5.65 11.00 9.93
C SER A 248 -6.08 10.62 8.52
N ILE A 249 -6.23 9.31 8.30
CA ILE A 249 -7.08 8.75 7.24
C ILE A 249 -8.55 9.14 7.45
N ASP A 250 -8.86 9.78 8.58
CA ASP A 250 -10.20 10.05 9.08
C ASP A 250 -10.86 11.26 8.40
N ASN A 251 -10.16 12.01 7.53
CA ASN A 251 -10.67 13.18 6.83
C ASN A 251 -10.84 12.96 5.31
N VAL A 252 -11.52 11.89 4.93
CA VAL A 252 -11.77 11.53 3.53
C VAL A 252 -13.21 11.83 3.14
N CYS A 253 -13.40 12.45 1.97
CA CYS A 253 -14.71 12.61 1.34
C CYS A 253 -14.88 11.59 0.21
N PHE A 254 -15.94 10.78 0.28
CA PHE A 254 -16.33 9.93 -0.85
C PHE A 254 -17.29 10.71 -1.74
N VAL A 255 -16.97 10.76 -3.03
CA VAL A 255 -17.74 11.47 -4.03
C VAL A 255 -18.24 10.47 -5.06
N PHE A 256 -19.55 10.40 -5.25
CA PHE A 256 -20.20 9.41 -6.11
C PHE A 256 -20.54 10.07 -7.45
N SER A 257 -20.16 9.42 -8.55
CA SER A 257 -20.55 9.88 -9.89
C SER A 257 -21.87 9.28 -10.35
N GLY A 258 -22.56 9.98 -11.26
CA GLY A 258 -23.80 9.52 -11.87
C GLY A 258 -23.59 8.61 -13.08
N GLN A 259 -24.65 8.49 -13.89
CA GLN A 259 -24.63 7.73 -15.15
C GLN A 259 -23.64 8.32 -16.17
N GLY A 260 -22.98 7.46 -16.95
CA GLY A 260 -22.04 7.84 -18.02
C GLY A 260 -20.60 7.38 -17.80
N SER A 261 -20.25 6.95 -16.58
CA SER A 261 -18.93 6.41 -16.22
C SER A 261 -18.82 4.89 -16.45
N LEU A 262 -19.94 4.17 -16.50
CA LEU A 262 -19.97 2.71 -16.67
C LEU A 262 -19.54 2.31 -18.07
N GLY A 263 -18.80 1.21 -18.19
CA GLY A 263 -18.48 0.58 -19.48
C GLY A 263 -18.65 -0.93 -19.39
N TRP A 264 -18.68 -1.61 -20.54
CA TRP A 264 -18.69 -3.06 -20.58
C TRP A 264 -17.50 -3.64 -19.80
N ALA A 265 -17.73 -4.77 -19.14
CA ALA A 265 -16.76 -5.49 -18.30
C ALA A 265 -16.25 -4.77 -17.03
N THR A 266 -16.75 -3.58 -16.70
CA THR A 266 -16.39 -2.90 -15.45
C THR A 266 -16.81 -3.72 -14.23
N GLY A 267 -15.91 -3.86 -13.26
CA GLY A 267 -16.10 -4.55 -12.00
C GLY A 267 -15.85 -6.06 -12.07
N ARG A 268 -15.58 -6.64 -13.26
CA ARG A 268 -15.35 -8.08 -13.41
C ARG A 268 -14.05 -8.52 -12.75
N GLU A 269 -12.97 -7.78 -12.92
CA GLU A 269 -11.68 -8.16 -12.33
C GLU A 269 -11.76 -8.08 -10.81
N LEU A 270 -12.40 -7.03 -10.25
CA LEU A 270 -12.63 -6.93 -8.81
C LEU A 270 -13.58 -8.01 -8.29
N TYR A 271 -14.63 -8.37 -9.04
CA TYR A 271 -15.57 -9.43 -8.66
C TYR A 271 -14.87 -10.78 -8.41
N TYR A 272 -13.82 -11.08 -9.16
CA TYR A 272 -13.06 -12.31 -8.97
C TYR A 272 -11.83 -12.16 -8.08
N SER A 273 -11.23 -10.97 -7.99
CA SER A 273 -9.96 -10.75 -7.27
C SER A 273 -10.11 -10.18 -5.85
N GLU A 274 -11.28 -9.64 -5.50
CA GLU A 274 -11.55 -8.99 -4.21
C GLU A 274 -12.79 -9.59 -3.52
N PRO A 275 -12.63 -10.43 -2.48
CA PRO A 275 -13.74 -11.11 -1.81
C PRO A 275 -14.83 -10.18 -1.25
N VAL A 276 -14.44 -9.00 -0.74
CA VAL A 276 -15.39 -8.01 -0.23
C VAL A 276 -16.24 -7.45 -1.37
N PHE A 277 -15.61 -7.12 -2.50
CA PHE A 277 -16.33 -6.61 -3.68
C PHE A 277 -17.30 -7.67 -4.21
N HIS A 278 -16.83 -8.92 -4.35
CA HIS A 278 -17.63 -10.08 -4.74
C HIS A 278 -18.90 -10.24 -3.88
N GLN A 279 -18.72 -10.23 -2.55
CA GLN A 279 -19.81 -10.42 -1.60
C GLN A 279 -20.89 -9.33 -1.77
N TRP A 280 -20.49 -8.07 -1.92
CA TRP A 280 -21.41 -6.95 -2.04
C TRP A 280 -22.15 -6.92 -3.37
N ILE A 281 -21.50 -7.30 -4.48
CA ILE A 281 -22.19 -7.46 -5.77
C ILE A 281 -23.27 -8.55 -5.67
N ASN A 282 -22.95 -9.72 -5.11
CA ASN A 282 -23.93 -10.80 -4.94
C ASN A 282 -25.09 -10.39 -4.02
N LYS A 283 -24.79 -9.70 -2.91
CA LYS A 283 -25.83 -9.23 -1.98
C LYS A 283 -26.81 -8.28 -2.68
N ILE A 284 -26.31 -7.33 -3.48
CA ILE A 284 -27.14 -6.36 -4.19
C ILE A 284 -27.89 -7.01 -5.35
N ASP A 285 -27.29 -7.98 -6.04
CA ASP A 285 -27.96 -8.76 -7.09
C ASP A 285 -29.21 -9.48 -6.55
N VAL A 286 -29.10 -10.13 -5.39
CA VAL A 286 -30.24 -10.79 -4.72
C VAL A 286 -31.35 -9.78 -4.40
N GLU A 287 -31.02 -8.64 -3.80
CA GLU A 287 -32.00 -7.61 -3.46
C GLU A 287 -32.70 -7.02 -4.70
N LEU A 288 -31.95 -6.83 -5.79
CA LEU A 288 -32.51 -6.35 -7.05
C LEU A 288 -33.35 -7.40 -7.77
N ALA A 289 -32.96 -8.68 -7.70
CA ALA A 289 -33.78 -9.77 -8.20
C ALA A 289 -35.12 -9.81 -7.47
N LEU A 290 -35.12 -9.69 -6.13
CA LEU A 290 -36.34 -9.61 -5.33
C LEU A 290 -37.20 -8.38 -5.69
N ALA A 291 -36.60 -7.20 -5.76
CA ALA A 291 -37.31 -5.96 -6.10
C ALA A 291 -37.89 -5.96 -7.52
N SER A 292 -37.29 -6.72 -8.43
CA SER A 292 -37.68 -6.82 -9.84
C SER A 292 -38.52 -8.04 -10.17
N ASN A 293 -38.98 -8.81 -9.18
CA ASN A 293 -39.66 -10.10 -9.39
C ASN A 293 -38.86 -11.06 -10.29
N ASN A 294 -37.55 -11.15 -10.06
CA ASN A 294 -36.55 -11.93 -10.77
C ASN A 294 -36.37 -11.59 -12.27
N SER A 295 -36.76 -10.38 -12.69
CA SER A 295 -36.56 -9.93 -14.08
C SER A 295 -35.19 -9.31 -14.35
N LEU A 296 -34.48 -8.86 -13.30
CA LEU A 296 -33.15 -8.26 -13.40
C LEU A 296 -32.11 -9.16 -12.69
N SER A 297 -30.99 -9.43 -13.37
CA SER A 297 -29.77 -9.98 -12.75
C SER A 297 -28.57 -9.15 -13.16
N LEU A 298 -27.98 -8.44 -12.20
CA LEU A 298 -26.72 -7.75 -12.36
C LEU A 298 -25.56 -8.72 -12.60
N ILE A 299 -25.56 -9.92 -11.99
CA ILE A 299 -24.51 -10.91 -12.28
C ILE A 299 -24.54 -11.28 -13.77
N GLN A 300 -25.73 -11.48 -14.34
CA GLN A 300 -25.84 -11.75 -15.76
C GLN A 300 -25.25 -10.61 -16.60
N GLU A 301 -25.62 -9.36 -16.31
CA GLU A 301 -25.20 -8.18 -17.09
C GLU A 301 -23.73 -7.81 -16.89
N LEU A 302 -23.27 -7.76 -15.64
CA LEU A 302 -21.91 -7.35 -15.28
C LEU A 302 -20.90 -8.46 -15.52
N ILE A 303 -21.22 -9.71 -15.23
CA ILE A 303 -20.23 -10.80 -15.15
C ILE A 303 -20.36 -11.78 -16.33
N ASN A 304 -21.57 -12.28 -16.60
CA ASN A 304 -21.75 -13.40 -17.54
C ASN A 304 -21.78 -12.97 -19.00
N THR A 305 -22.14 -11.72 -19.32
CA THR A 305 -22.20 -11.22 -20.70
C THR A 305 -20.82 -11.16 -21.38
N GLN A 306 -20.51 -12.15 -22.22
CA GLN A 306 -19.18 -12.31 -22.84
C GLN A 306 -18.89 -11.38 -24.02
N ASN A 307 -19.90 -10.77 -24.65
CA ASN A 307 -19.72 -9.89 -25.81
C ASN A 307 -20.20 -8.46 -25.50
N GLU A 308 -19.37 -7.47 -25.83
CA GLU A 308 -19.72 -6.05 -25.69
C GLU A 308 -20.92 -5.65 -26.56
N GLN A 309 -21.05 -6.21 -27.76
CA GLN A 309 -22.13 -5.87 -28.70
C GLN A 309 -23.52 -6.32 -28.22
N SER A 310 -23.59 -7.42 -27.46
CA SER A 310 -24.85 -7.91 -26.87
C SER A 310 -25.11 -7.33 -25.48
N SER A 311 -24.25 -6.43 -25.00
CA SER A 311 -24.34 -5.88 -23.66
C SER A 311 -25.42 -4.82 -23.55
N ARG A 312 -26.30 -4.98 -22.57
CA ARG A 312 -27.33 -3.99 -22.22
C ARG A 312 -26.88 -3.03 -21.11
N ILE A 313 -25.60 -3.04 -20.78
CA ILE A 313 -25.03 -2.25 -19.68
C ILE A 313 -25.21 -0.73 -19.82
N ASN A 314 -25.54 -0.26 -21.03
CA ASN A 314 -25.84 1.14 -21.30
C ASN A 314 -27.33 1.49 -21.18
N ASP A 315 -28.22 0.49 -21.12
CA ASP A 315 -29.65 0.72 -20.95
C ASP A 315 -29.89 1.29 -19.54
N THR A 316 -30.60 2.42 -19.44
CA THR A 316 -30.76 3.17 -18.19
C THR A 316 -31.26 2.33 -17.02
N ASN A 317 -32.18 1.40 -17.27
CA ASN A 317 -32.74 0.48 -16.27
C ASN A 317 -31.71 -0.52 -15.71
N ILE A 318 -30.63 -0.82 -16.44
CA ILE A 318 -29.53 -1.71 -16.03
C ILE A 318 -28.32 -0.91 -15.56
N ALA A 319 -27.95 0.14 -16.29
CA ALA A 319 -26.78 0.97 -16.05
C ALA A 319 -26.81 1.59 -14.65
N GLN A 320 -27.94 2.14 -14.22
CA GLN A 320 -28.04 2.80 -12.91
C GLN A 320 -27.94 1.82 -11.74
N PRO A 321 -28.67 0.68 -11.69
CA PRO A 321 -28.47 -0.33 -10.66
C PRO A 321 -27.06 -0.92 -10.67
N ALA A 322 -26.46 -1.12 -11.85
CA ALA A 322 -25.09 -1.61 -11.98
C ALA A 322 -24.05 -0.61 -11.40
N ILE A 323 -24.18 0.69 -11.71
CA ILE A 323 -23.34 1.75 -11.13
C ILE A 323 -23.47 1.74 -9.62
N PHE A 324 -24.71 1.73 -9.11
CA PHE A 324 -24.97 1.69 -7.68
C PHE A 324 -24.32 0.47 -7.01
N ALA A 325 -24.48 -0.73 -7.59
CA ALA A 325 -23.89 -1.94 -7.05
C ALA A 325 -22.36 -1.88 -6.99
N ILE A 326 -21.72 -1.42 -8.07
CA ILE A 326 -20.27 -1.21 -8.12
C ILE A 326 -19.85 -0.17 -7.08
N GLN A 327 -20.56 0.95 -6.95
CA GLN A 327 -20.21 2.00 -5.99
C GLN A 327 -20.31 1.50 -4.54
N VAL A 328 -21.37 0.78 -4.17
CA VAL A 328 -21.50 0.19 -2.83
C VAL A 328 -20.41 -0.85 -2.57
N ALA A 329 -20.11 -1.71 -3.55
CA ALA A 329 -19.04 -2.69 -3.45
C ALA A 329 -17.65 -2.02 -3.31
N LEU A 330 -17.41 -0.91 -4.01
CA LEU A 330 -16.19 -0.10 -3.85
C LEU A 330 -16.12 0.56 -2.47
N VAL A 331 -17.21 1.12 -1.96
CA VAL A 331 -17.27 1.69 -0.59
C VAL A 331 -16.91 0.61 0.42
N ALA A 332 -17.54 -0.56 0.34
CA ALA A 332 -17.24 -1.68 1.23
C ALA A 332 -15.76 -2.09 1.14
N LEU A 333 -15.19 -2.12 -0.06
CA LEU A 333 -13.79 -2.47 -0.28
C LEU A 333 -12.84 -1.43 0.35
N TRP A 334 -13.04 -0.14 0.09
CA TRP A 334 -12.26 0.94 0.71
C TRP A 334 -12.34 0.90 2.25
N MET A 335 -13.54 0.71 2.79
CA MET A 335 -13.76 0.60 4.23
C MET A 335 -13.11 -0.63 4.85
N SER A 336 -13.10 -1.76 4.14
CA SER A 336 -12.42 -2.98 4.59
C SER A 336 -10.92 -2.74 4.78
N TRP A 337 -10.35 -1.81 4.02
CA TRP A 337 -8.94 -1.40 4.09
C TRP A 337 -8.65 -0.31 5.12
N GLY A 338 -9.65 0.06 5.92
CA GLY A 338 -9.55 1.10 6.95
C GLY A 338 -9.77 2.52 6.45
N VAL A 339 -10.12 2.73 5.17
CA VAL A 339 -10.46 4.04 4.63
C VAL A 339 -11.93 4.33 4.90
N ARG A 340 -12.18 5.17 5.90
CA ARG A 340 -13.54 5.48 6.35
C ARG A 340 -13.95 6.88 5.87
N PRO A 341 -15.09 7.01 5.20
CA PRO A 341 -15.57 8.31 4.77
C PRO A 341 -16.13 9.11 5.95
N LYS A 342 -15.97 10.43 5.88
CA LYS A 342 -16.78 11.36 6.66
C LYS A 342 -18.12 11.67 6.02
N ALA A 343 -18.41 11.20 4.80
CA ALA A 343 -19.65 11.49 4.05
C ALA A 343 -19.99 10.39 3.02
N ILE A 344 -21.27 9.99 2.89
CA ILE A 344 -21.75 8.89 1.97
C ILE A 344 -23.16 9.18 1.43
N ILE A 345 -23.56 8.58 0.28
CA ILE A 345 -24.89 8.66 -0.37
C ILE A 345 -25.45 7.24 -0.77
N GLU A 346 -26.64 6.87 -0.24
CA GLU A 346 -27.80 6.12 -0.86
C GLU A 346 -27.98 4.57 -0.97
N ALA A 347 -29.23 4.17 -1.35
CA ALA A 347 -29.98 2.92 -1.06
C ALA A 347 -30.63 2.17 -2.28
N VAL A 348 -30.81 0.84 -2.16
CA VAL A 348 -31.12 -0.15 -3.24
C VAL A 348 -32.52 -0.03 -3.89
N LYS A 349 -33.60 0.01 -3.10
CA LYS A 349 -34.98 0.00 -3.66
C LYS A 349 -35.27 1.23 -4.53
N VAL A 350 -34.67 2.35 -4.17
CA VAL A 350 -34.80 3.61 -4.91
C VAL A 350 -34.16 3.50 -6.28
N ILE A 351 -32.93 2.96 -6.36
CA ILE A 351 -32.22 2.90 -7.65
C ILE A 351 -32.94 2.03 -8.67
N TYR A 352 -33.57 0.92 -8.25
CA TYR A 352 -34.35 0.05 -9.14
C TYR A 352 -35.57 0.77 -9.73
N HIS A 353 -36.40 1.37 -8.89
CA HIS A 353 -37.60 2.05 -9.37
C HIS A 353 -37.27 3.31 -10.17
N ARG A 354 -36.24 4.08 -9.74
CA ARG A 354 -35.75 5.24 -10.50
C ARG A 354 -35.29 4.84 -11.89
N SER A 355 -34.46 3.79 -11.99
CA SER A 355 -33.88 3.39 -13.27
C SER A 355 -34.91 2.88 -14.26
N ARG A 356 -35.88 2.03 -13.84
CA ARG A 356 -36.90 1.51 -14.76
C ARG A 356 -37.83 2.61 -15.26
N LEU A 357 -38.21 3.56 -14.39
CA LEU A 357 -39.13 4.62 -14.76
C LEU A 357 -38.44 5.65 -15.67
N GLN A 358 -37.20 6.00 -15.37
CA GLN A 358 -36.42 6.85 -16.27
C GLN A 358 -36.19 6.19 -17.63
N HIS A 359 -36.03 4.87 -17.69
CA HIS A 359 -35.88 4.16 -18.96
C HIS A 359 -37.10 4.31 -19.89
N LEU A 360 -38.30 4.60 -19.36
CA LEU A 360 -39.49 4.89 -20.19
C LEU A 360 -39.32 6.16 -21.05
N ASN A 361 -38.46 7.10 -20.62
CA ASN A 361 -38.16 8.32 -21.37
C ASN A 361 -37.06 8.16 -22.42
N THR A 362 -36.38 7.01 -22.45
CA THR A 362 -35.30 6.75 -23.39
C THR A 362 -35.83 6.79 -24.84
N ARG A 363 -35.08 7.42 -25.76
CA ARG A 363 -35.38 7.55 -27.20
C ARG A 363 -36.51 8.53 -27.58
N GLN A 364 -36.92 9.42 -26.67
CA GLN A 364 -37.95 10.46 -26.91
C GLN A 364 -37.35 11.86 -27.14
N GLY A 365 -36.23 11.94 -27.88
CA GLY A 365 -35.60 13.21 -28.29
C GLY A 365 -34.97 14.04 -27.15
N GLY A 366 -34.63 13.41 -26.02
CA GLY A 366 -33.97 14.06 -24.88
C GLY A 366 -32.47 13.83 -24.87
N ARG A 367 -31.68 14.87 -24.61
CA ARG A 367 -30.20 14.80 -24.52
C ARG A 367 -29.65 15.62 -23.36
N MET A 368 -28.35 15.47 -23.12
CA MET A 368 -27.59 16.24 -22.13
C MET A 368 -26.26 16.71 -22.69
N LEU A 369 -25.90 17.95 -22.37
CA LEU A 369 -24.69 18.62 -22.82
C LEU A 369 -23.90 19.15 -21.61
N ALA A 370 -22.71 18.62 -21.37
CA ALA A 370 -21.76 19.19 -20.42
C ALA A 370 -21.01 20.35 -21.07
N VAL A 371 -20.92 21.50 -20.39
CA VAL A 371 -20.32 22.72 -20.93
C VAL A 371 -19.60 23.53 -19.85
N SER A 372 -18.43 24.06 -20.19
CA SER A 372 -17.64 24.92 -19.32
C SER A 372 -18.08 26.39 -19.35
N ILE A 373 -19.25 26.67 -18.77
CA ILE A 373 -19.79 28.01 -18.49
C ILE A 373 -20.29 28.09 -17.05
N SER A 374 -20.45 29.31 -16.53
CA SER A 374 -21.05 29.54 -15.21
C SER A 374 -22.57 29.32 -15.23
N GLU A 375 -23.15 29.08 -14.05
CA GLU A 375 -24.61 29.01 -13.87
C GLU A 375 -25.32 30.27 -14.39
N SER A 376 -24.75 31.44 -14.14
CA SER A 376 -25.33 32.71 -14.58
C SER A 376 -25.41 32.83 -16.10
N GLU A 377 -24.39 32.33 -16.80
CA GLU A 377 -24.35 32.31 -18.27
C GLU A 377 -25.33 31.29 -18.83
N ALA A 378 -25.40 30.10 -18.21
CA ALA A 378 -26.35 29.07 -18.58
C ALA A 378 -27.80 29.57 -18.45
N LYS A 379 -28.13 30.25 -17.34
CA LYS A 379 -29.44 30.89 -17.13
C LYS A 379 -29.77 31.92 -18.21
N ARG A 380 -28.79 32.73 -18.64
CA ARG A 380 -28.99 33.67 -19.75
C ARG A 380 -29.25 32.97 -21.09
N LEU A 381 -28.54 31.87 -21.36
CA LEU A 381 -28.70 31.11 -22.61
C LEU A 381 -30.05 30.42 -22.74
N ILE A 382 -30.62 29.96 -21.63
CA ILE A 382 -31.91 29.24 -21.62
C ILE A 382 -33.10 30.14 -21.30
N SER A 383 -32.89 31.46 -21.16
CA SER A 383 -33.93 32.42 -20.82
C SER A 383 -35.06 32.39 -21.86
N GLY A 384 -36.29 32.13 -21.42
CA GLY A 384 -37.47 32.03 -22.29
C GLY A 384 -37.66 30.67 -22.97
N ILE A 385 -36.79 29.68 -22.70
CA ILE A 385 -36.91 28.31 -23.20
C ILE A 385 -36.76 27.26 -22.09
N GLU A 386 -36.97 27.66 -20.83
CA GLU A 386 -36.78 26.82 -19.64
C GLU A 386 -37.71 25.59 -19.61
N ASP A 387 -38.83 25.66 -20.31
CA ASP A 387 -39.75 24.52 -20.50
C ASP A 387 -39.18 23.41 -21.38
N ARG A 388 -38.19 23.72 -22.21
CA ARG A 388 -37.55 22.80 -23.16
C ARG A 388 -36.15 22.38 -22.72
N VAL A 389 -35.42 23.28 -22.06
CA VAL A 389 -34.04 23.04 -21.57
C VAL A 389 -33.89 23.53 -20.13
N ALA A 390 -33.35 22.68 -19.28
CA ALA A 390 -33.03 22.98 -17.89
C ALA A 390 -31.52 22.87 -17.63
N ILE A 391 -31.07 23.50 -16.55
CA ILE A 391 -29.76 23.22 -15.97
C ILE A 391 -29.90 21.94 -15.14
N ALA A 392 -29.34 20.85 -15.62
CA ALA A 392 -29.40 19.57 -14.94
C ALA A 392 -28.41 19.47 -13.78
N ALA A 393 -27.23 20.06 -13.91
CA ALA A 393 -26.21 20.05 -12.86
C ALA A 393 -25.36 21.32 -12.87
N ILE A 394 -25.00 21.79 -11.67
CA ILE A 394 -24.01 22.82 -11.43
C ILE A 394 -22.79 22.11 -10.82
N ASN A 395 -21.82 21.76 -11.66
CA ASN A 395 -20.69 20.90 -11.29
C ASN A 395 -19.55 21.72 -10.66
N SER A 396 -19.37 22.97 -11.06
CA SER A 396 -18.33 23.85 -10.53
C SER A 396 -18.69 25.32 -10.81
N PRO A 397 -17.90 26.31 -10.35
CA PRO A 397 -18.12 27.72 -10.72
C PRO A 397 -18.12 27.98 -12.24
N LYS A 398 -17.48 27.09 -13.02
CA LYS A 398 -17.25 27.26 -14.47
C LYS A 398 -17.74 26.05 -15.28
N SER A 399 -18.54 25.15 -14.69
CA SER A 399 -19.03 23.95 -15.37
C SER A 399 -20.47 23.65 -14.99
N VAL A 400 -21.32 23.51 -16.00
CA VAL A 400 -22.72 23.08 -15.86
C VAL A 400 -23.04 21.96 -16.85
N THR A 401 -24.15 21.28 -16.61
CA THR A 401 -24.75 20.35 -17.57
C THR A 401 -26.15 20.84 -17.92
N LEU A 402 -26.42 21.02 -19.21
CA LEU A 402 -27.73 21.34 -19.75
C LEU A 402 -28.45 20.06 -20.15
N SER A 403 -29.77 20.04 -20.00
CA SER A 403 -30.60 18.89 -20.35
C SER A 403 -31.96 19.30 -20.87
N GLY A 404 -32.45 18.62 -21.91
CA GLY A 404 -33.72 18.96 -22.52
C GLY A 404 -33.90 18.37 -23.91
N ASP A 405 -34.73 19.04 -24.70
CA ASP A 405 -35.02 18.67 -26.08
C ASP A 405 -33.75 18.76 -26.96
N GLU A 406 -33.50 17.72 -27.73
CA GLU A 406 -32.29 17.55 -28.56
C GLU A 406 -32.06 18.71 -29.54
N ALA A 407 -33.08 19.05 -30.34
CA ALA A 407 -32.96 20.13 -31.33
C ALA A 407 -32.63 21.49 -30.68
N THR A 408 -33.27 21.80 -29.56
CA THR A 408 -33.01 23.06 -28.82
C THR A 408 -31.62 23.06 -28.17
N LEU A 409 -31.15 21.92 -27.65
CA LEU A 409 -29.78 21.80 -27.17
C LEU A 409 -28.74 21.93 -28.29
N GLU A 410 -29.04 21.46 -29.51
CA GLU A 410 -28.16 21.64 -30.68
C GLU A 410 -28.05 23.12 -31.10
N GLU A 411 -29.16 23.86 -31.05
CA GLU A 411 -29.14 25.32 -31.26
C GLU A 411 -28.25 26.01 -30.21
N ILE A 412 -28.42 25.67 -28.93
CA ILE A 412 -27.58 26.20 -27.84
C ILE A 412 -26.11 25.82 -28.05
N TYR A 413 -25.82 24.57 -28.43
CA TYR A 413 -24.47 24.12 -28.75
C TYR A 413 -23.84 24.98 -29.84
N ASN A 414 -24.57 25.26 -30.92
CA ASN A 414 -24.10 26.08 -32.04
C ASN A 414 -23.84 27.53 -31.61
N ILE A 415 -24.73 28.12 -30.81
CA ILE A 415 -24.54 29.47 -30.24
C ILE A 415 -23.26 29.52 -29.41
N ILE A 416 -23.05 28.54 -28.53
CA ILE A 416 -21.84 28.46 -27.71
C ILE A 416 -20.61 28.23 -28.59
N ASN A 417 -20.71 27.41 -29.64
CA ASN A 417 -19.61 27.13 -30.55
C ASN A 417 -19.16 28.39 -31.31
N ILE A 418 -20.09 29.26 -31.68
CA ILE A 418 -19.80 30.54 -32.35
C ILE A 418 -19.24 31.56 -31.35
N THR A 419 -19.89 31.73 -30.19
CA THR A 419 -19.53 32.77 -29.22
C THR A 419 -18.31 32.42 -28.36
N LYS A 420 -18.09 31.13 -28.10
CA LYS A 420 -17.04 30.58 -27.24
C LYS A 420 -16.49 29.26 -27.83
N PRO A 421 -15.78 29.29 -28.97
CA PRO A 421 -15.30 28.08 -29.64
C PRO A 421 -14.37 27.24 -28.75
N ASN A 422 -13.55 27.89 -27.92
CA ASN A 422 -12.46 27.25 -27.17
C ASN A 422 -12.85 26.67 -25.79
N ILE A 423 -14.13 26.75 -25.38
CA ILE A 423 -14.55 26.13 -24.11
C ILE A 423 -14.90 24.65 -24.31
N PHE A 424 -14.71 23.85 -23.27
CA PHE A 424 -15.10 22.44 -23.26
C PHE A 424 -16.63 22.30 -23.42
N LYS A 425 -17.01 21.40 -24.34
CA LYS A 425 -18.39 21.03 -24.67
C LYS A 425 -18.40 19.53 -24.97
N ALA A 426 -19.25 18.76 -24.32
CA ALA A 426 -19.35 17.32 -24.56
C ALA A 426 -20.78 16.82 -24.42
N TRP A 427 -21.27 16.16 -25.46
CA TRP A 427 -22.51 15.40 -25.41
C TRP A 427 -22.34 14.20 -24.48
N LEU A 428 -23.23 14.07 -23.50
CA LEU A 428 -23.23 12.91 -22.62
C LEU A 428 -23.83 11.72 -23.35
N LYS A 429 -23.26 10.53 -23.12
CA LYS A 429 -23.73 9.27 -23.70
C LYS A 429 -24.95 8.73 -22.94
N VAL A 430 -26.03 9.51 -22.95
CA VAL A 430 -27.32 9.16 -22.35
C VAL A 430 -28.43 9.55 -23.31
N GLU A 431 -29.44 8.69 -23.42
CA GLU A 431 -30.60 8.87 -24.32
C GLU A 431 -31.76 9.60 -23.63
N ASN A 432 -31.48 10.21 -22.47
CA ASN A 432 -32.46 10.81 -21.57
C ASN A 432 -32.07 12.25 -21.22
N ALA A 433 -33.07 13.11 -21.07
CA ALA A 433 -32.89 14.45 -20.51
C ALA A 433 -33.14 14.47 -18.99
N PHE A 434 -32.20 13.95 -18.19
CA PHE A 434 -32.33 13.92 -16.72
C PHE A 434 -32.41 15.33 -16.12
N HIS A 435 -33.08 15.47 -14.96
CA HIS A 435 -33.21 16.75 -14.25
C HIS A 435 -33.90 17.86 -15.08
N SER A 436 -34.77 17.47 -16.01
CA SER A 436 -35.56 18.38 -16.86
C SER A 436 -37.05 18.05 -16.78
N LYS A 437 -37.88 18.91 -17.40
CA LYS A 437 -39.33 18.70 -17.51
C LYS A 437 -39.70 17.37 -18.17
N GLN A 438 -38.81 16.78 -18.98
CA GLN A 438 -39.06 15.47 -19.58
C GLN A 438 -39.25 14.36 -18.53
N MET A 439 -38.72 14.50 -17.31
CA MET A 439 -38.92 13.53 -16.23
C MET A 439 -40.38 13.47 -15.72
N GLU A 440 -41.23 14.43 -16.10
CA GLU A 440 -42.66 14.47 -15.76
C GLU A 440 -43.53 13.67 -16.74
N ARG A 441 -42.97 13.18 -17.86
CA ARG A 441 -43.70 12.37 -18.85
C ARG A 441 -44.08 10.98 -18.28
N PHE A 442 -45.01 10.31 -18.96
CA PHE A 442 -45.45 8.93 -18.64
C PHE A 442 -45.88 8.68 -17.20
N ASN A 443 -46.34 9.70 -16.50
CA ASN A 443 -46.75 9.63 -15.10
C ASN A 443 -45.66 9.07 -14.14
N ILE A 444 -44.38 9.29 -14.49
CA ILE A 444 -43.24 8.79 -13.72
C ILE A 444 -43.29 9.29 -12.27
N HIS A 445 -43.75 10.53 -12.04
CA HIS A 445 -43.88 11.10 -10.70
C HIS A 445 -44.75 10.23 -9.78
N GLU A 446 -46.02 10.02 -10.15
CA GLU A 446 -46.96 9.28 -9.31
C GLU A 446 -46.51 7.83 -9.10
N GLU A 447 -46.02 7.19 -10.16
CA GLU A 447 -45.57 5.81 -10.08
C GLU A 447 -44.32 5.65 -9.21
N LEU A 448 -43.37 6.60 -9.26
CA LEU A 448 -42.22 6.62 -8.37
C LEU A 448 -42.69 6.77 -6.92
N ILE A 449 -43.51 7.78 -6.63
CA ILE A 449 -43.99 8.06 -5.27
C ILE A 449 -44.66 6.82 -4.67
N LEU A 450 -45.52 6.14 -5.44
CA LEU A 450 -46.20 4.91 -5.01
C LEU A 450 -45.22 3.75 -4.80
N SER A 451 -44.26 3.56 -5.70
CA SER A 451 -43.30 2.44 -5.66
C SER A 451 -42.35 2.49 -4.46
N ILE A 452 -42.02 3.69 -3.99
CA ILE A 452 -41.08 3.90 -2.87
C ILE A 452 -41.71 4.55 -1.64
N LYS A 453 -43.05 4.56 -1.53
CA LYS A 453 -43.77 5.16 -0.38
C LYS A 453 -43.35 4.59 0.98
N ASP A 454 -42.97 3.31 1.01
CA ASP A 454 -42.59 2.60 2.23
C ASP A 454 -41.09 2.76 2.54
N VAL A 455 -40.32 3.43 1.67
CA VAL A 455 -38.92 3.78 1.94
C VAL A 455 -38.91 4.90 2.97
N LYS A 456 -38.77 4.50 4.23
CA LYS A 456 -38.44 5.40 5.33
C LYS A 456 -36.93 5.48 5.35
N GLY A 457 -36.39 6.66 5.08
CA GLY A 457 -34.95 6.97 5.03
C GLY A 457 -34.21 6.80 6.36
N ASP A 458 -34.62 5.84 7.19
CA ASP A 458 -33.91 5.46 8.39
C ASP A 458 -32.53 4.94 7.95
N LEU A 459 -31.49 5.65 8.40
CA LEU A 459 -30.11 5.19 8.32
C LEU A 459 -30.10 3.73 8.81
N ILE A 460 -29.64 2.83 7.95
CA ILE A 460 -29.58 1.38 8.12
C ILE A 460 -29.40 1.01 9.61
N LYS A 461 -30.47 0.56 10.27
CA LYS A 461 -30.44 -0.10 11.59
C LYS A 461 -30.26 -1.61 11.45
N ASP A 462 -29.73 -2.04 10.31
CA ASP A 462 -29.49 -3.45 10.04
C ASP A 462 -28.12 -3.83 10.61
N LYS A 463 -28.04 -5.00 11.25
CA LYS A 463 -26.93 -5.45 12.13
C LYS A 463 -25.64 -5.81 11.36
N ASP A 464 -25.46 -5.31 10.13
CA ASP A 464 -24.24 -5.51 9.36
C ASP A 464 -23.14 -4.56 9.88
N LYS A 465 -22.28 -5.12 10.75
CA LYS A 465 -21.21 -4.40 11.48
C LYS A 465 -20.37 -3.45 10.61
N LEU A 466 -20.17 -3.77 9.33
CA LEU A 466 -19.33 -2.97 8.43
C LEU A 466 -19.95 -1.60 8.08
N PHE A 467 -21.26 -1.50 7.91
CA PHE A 467 -21.93 -0.24 7.61
C PHE A 467 -22.58 0.40 8.85
N ASP A 468 -23.00 -0.40 9.82
CA ASP A 468 -23.72 0.04 11.03
C ASP A 468 -22.85 0.90 11.98
N GLN A 469 -21.67 0.43 12.37
CA GLN A 469 -20.84 1.14 13.37
C GLN A 469 -19.96 2.27 12.81
N THR A 470 -19.66 2.26 11.51
CA THR A 470 -18.65 3.14 10.93
C THR A 470 -19.18 4.18 9.93
N CYS A 471 -20.29 3.91 9.25
CA CYS A 471 -20.94 4.89 8.38
C CYS A 471 -21.94 5.78 9.12
N SER A 472 -22.45 5.35 10.27
CA SER A 472 -23.42 6.12 11.08
C SER A 472 -22.90 7.49 11.53
N ASN A 473 -21.58 7.68 11.60
CA ASN A 473 -20.95 8.97 11.96
C ASN A 473 -20.59 9.84 10.75
N ALA A 474 -20.82 9.38 9.51
CA ALA A 474 -20.53 10.15 8.31
C ALA A 474 -21.60 11.24 8.08
N ALA A 475 -21.18 12.49 7.94
CA ALA A 475 -21.99 13.62 7.50
C ALA A 475 -22.38 13.48 6.01
N LEU A 476 -23.66 13.25 5.73
CA LEU A 476 -24.18 13.19 4.37
C LEU A 476 -24.46 14.61 3.83
N TYR A 477 -24.08 14.88 2.58
CA TYR A 477 -24.37 16.13 1.87
C TYR A 477 -25.23 15.83 0.65
N SER A 478 -26.41 16.43 0.60
CA SER A 478 -27.33 16.20 -0.51
C SER A 478 -27.02 17.14 -1.66
N SER A 479 -26.87 16.58 -2.86
CA SER A 479 -26.81 17.37 -4.09
C SER A 479 -28.16 17.95 -4.50
N VAL A 480 -29.26 17.58 -3.84
CA VAL A 480 -30.59 18.17 -4.07
C VAL A 480 -30.70 19.52 -3.34
N THR A 481 -30.19 19.60 -2.11
CA THR A 481 -30.22 20.83 -1.31
C THR A 481 -28.93 21.63 -1.39
N GLY A 482 -27.83 21.03 -1.83
CA GLY A 482 -26.50 21.63 -1.84
C GLY A 482 -25.90 21.80 -0.45
N SER A 483 -26.45 21.13 0.57
CA SER A 483 -26.12 21.31 1.99
C SER A 483 -26.09 19.97 2.74
N ARG A 484 -25.67 20.01 4.00
CA ARG A 484 -25.65 18.83 4.88
C ARG A 484 -27.07 18.32 5.11
N ALA A 485 -27.27 17.01 4.94
CA ALA A 485 -28.49 16.32 5.29
C ALA A 485 -28.45 15.95 6.78
N ASP A 486 -28.98 16.82 7.64
CA ASP A 486 -29.31 16.45 9.01
C ASP A 486 -30.66 15.72 9.03
N SER A 487 -30.78 14.69 9.85
CA SER A 487 -32.01 13.92 10.09
C SER A 487 -33.23 14.77 10.47
N SER A 488 -33.00 15.98 10.99
CA SER A 488 -34.04 16.99 11.29
C SER A 488 -34.41 17.88 10.10
N MET A 489 -33.57 17.96 9.06
CA MET A 489 -33.69 18.89 7.93
C MET A 489 -34.00 18.20 6.60
N VAL A 490 -33.52 16.97 6.40
CA VAL A 490 -33.70 16.21 5.15
C VAL A 490 -34.23 14.82 5.47
N VAL A 491 -35.45 14.55 5.02
CA VAL A 491 -36.07 13.23 5.10
C VAL A 491 -35.92 12.54 3.74
N PHE A 492 -35.21 11.41 3.67
CA PHE A 492 -35.03 10.62 2.44
C PHE A 492 -36.29 9.80 2.10
N ASN A 493 -37.40 10.51 1.90
CA ASN A 493 -38.69 9.96 1.49
C ASN A 493 -38.87 10.05 -0.04
N SER A 494 -40.01 9.55 -0.53
CA SER A 494 -40.35 9.55 -1.95
C SER A 494 -40.29 10.94 -2.60
N ASP A 495 -40.66 12.01 -1.90
CA ASP A 495 -40.60 13.39 -2.39
C ASP A 495 -39.14 13.87 -2.59
N HIS A 496 -38.24 13.55 -1.65
CA HIS A 496 -36.82 13.81 -1.81
C HIS A 496 -36.26 13.16 -3.07
N TRP A 497 -36.63 11.91 -3.31
CA TRP A 497 -36.16 11.12 -4.45
C TRP A 497 -36.73 11.59 -5.78
N TRP A 498 -37.98 12.05 -5.80
CA TRP A 498 -38.52 12.77 -6.96
C TRP A 498 -37.74 14.05 -7.23
N LYS A 499 -37.48 14.88 -6.21
CA LYS A 499 -36.66 16.10 -6.33
C LYS A 499 -35.25 15.79 -6.81
N ASN A 500 -34.63 14.72 -6.35
CA ASN A 500 -33.34 14.24 -6.84
C ASN A 500 -33.37 13.95 -8.36
N MET A 501 -34.44 13.31 -8.83
CA MET A 501 -34.59 12.93 -10.23
C MET A 501 -34.94 14.12 -11.15
N ARG A 502 -35.70 15.10 -10.62
CA ARG A 502 -36.30 16.18 -11.40
C ARG A 502 -35.54 17.51 -11.33
N ASN A 503 -34.94 17.83 -10.19
CA ASN A 503 -34.31 19.14 -9.96
C ASN A 503 -32.82 19.12 -10.30
N THR A 504 -32.26 20.32 -10.45
CA THR A 504 -30.83 20.55 -10.67
C THR A 504 -29.97 19.93 -9.57
N VAL A 505 -28.91 19.23 -9.97
CA VAL A 505 -27.87 18.71 -9.08
C VAL A 505 -26.95 19.86 -8.66
N LEU A 506 -27.02 20.26 -7.39
CA LEU A 506 -26.24 21.32 -6.76
C LEU A 506 -24.88 20.81 -6.25
N PHE A 507 -24.10 20.18 -7.13
CA PHE A 507 -22.82 19.55 -6.77
C PHE A 507 -21.80 20.57 -6.26
N TYR A 508 -21.65 21.71 -6.95
CA TYR A 508 -20.78 22.80 -6.52
C TYR A 508 -21.11 23.28 -5.10
N ASN A 509 -22.39 23.56 -4.83
CA ASN A 509 -22.84 23.98 -3.49
C ASN A 509 -22.56 22.90 -2.44
N GLY A 510 -22.77 21.63 -2.76
CA GLY A 510 -22.45 20.51 -1.87
C GLY A 510 -20.96 20.49 -1.47
N ILE A 511 -20.05 20.63 -2.44
CA ILE A 511 -18.61 20.70 -2.15
C ILE A 511 -18.26 21.96 -1.35
N GLN A 512 -18.83 23.12 -1.66
CA GLN A 512 -18.62 24.34 -0.87
C GLN A 512 -19.09 24.19 0.58
N SER A 513 -20.26 23.58 0.80
CA SER A 513 -20.77 23.29 2.13
C SER A 513 -19.83 22.36 2.90
N ILE A 514 -19.29 21.32 2.25
CA ILE A 514 -18.29 20.43 2.85
C ILE A 514 -17.03 21.21 3.27
N LEU A 515 -16.49 22.03 2.37
CA LEU A 515 -15.27 22.80 2.65
C LEU A 515 -15.47 23.80 3.80
N ASN A 516 -16.64 24.41 3.88
CA ASN A 516 -17.03 25.32 4.97
C ASN A 516 -17.18 24.59 6.31
N ASP A 517 -17.97 23.52 6.35
CA ASP A 517 -18.28 22.78 7.58
C ASP A 517 -17.03 22.14 8.21
N PHE A 518 -16.05 21.77 7.39
CA PHE A 518 -14.78 21.19 7.82
C PHE A 518 -13.63 22.21 7.85
N SER A 519 -13.90 23.52 7.84
CA SER A 519 -12.86 24.57 7.85
C SER A 519 -11.85 24.46 9.01
N SER A 520 -12.28 24.00 10.19
CA SER A 520 -11.43 23.79 11.38
C SER A 520 -10.61 22.50 11.33
N ASN A 521 -11.09 21.48 10.62
CA ASN A 521 -10.39 20.21 10.40
C ASN A 521 -10.55 19.78 8.93
N PRO A 522 -9.80 20.41 8.02
CA PRO A 522 -10.08 20.36 6.60
C PRO A 522 -10.00 18.96 5.98
N ILE A 523 -10.94 18.69 5.08
CA ILE A 523 -10.87 17.54 4.18
C ILE A 523 -9.80 17.83 3.12
N ARG A 524 -8.86 16.90 2.98
CA ARG A 524 -7.71 17.00 2.07
C ARG A 524 -7.69 15.88 1.03
N VAL A 525 -8.57 14.91 1.18
CA VAL A 525 -8.63 13.73 0.32
C VAL A 525 -10.06 13.58 -0.19
N PHE A 526 -10.21 13.62 -1.51
CA PHE A 526 -11.46 13.33 -2.21
C PHE A 526 -11.28 12.04 -3.00
N ILE A 527 -12.09 11.02 -2.70
CA ILE A 527 -12.09 9.75 -3.41
C ILE A 527 -13.33 9.69 -4.27
N GLU A 528 -13.14 9.67 -5.59
CA GLU A 528 -14.22 9.37 -6.51
C GLU A 528 -14.54 7.87 -6.47
N ILE A 529 -15.71 7.55 -5.95
CA ILE A 529 -16.29 6.21 -5.94
C ILE A 529 -17.03 6.04 -7.26
N SER A 530 -16.31 5.53 -8.26
CA SER A 530 -16.82 5.38 -9.62
C SER A 530 -16.10 4.30 -10.41
N SER A 531 -16.73 3.85 -11.49
CA SER A 531 -16.13 2.98 -12.52
C SER A 531 -15.10 3.72 -13.40
N HIS A 532 -15.19 5.05 -13.45
CA HIS A 532 -14.30 5.90 -14.22
C HIS A 532 -14.37 7.34 -13.69
N PRO A 533 -13.22 8.02 -13.51
CA PRO A 533 -13.19 9.38 -13.01
C PRO A 533 -13.85 10.34 -13.99
N VAL A 534 -14.87 11.06 -13.53
CA VAL A 534 -15.55 12.13 -14.29
C VAL A 534 -15.71 13.42 -13.49
N LEU A 535 -15.49 13.38 -12.16
CA LEU A 535 -15.71 14.52 -11.27
C LEU A 535 -14.42 15.22 -10.88
N ALA A 536 -13.26 14.63 -11.14
CA ALA A 536 -11.97 15.14 -10.67
C ALA A 536 -11.71 16.62 -11.03
N THR A 537 -11.97 17.01 -12.28
CA THR A 537 -11.82 18.41 -12.72
C THR A 537 -12.77 19.34 -11.96
N SER A 538 -14.04 18.95 -11.84
CA SER A 538 -15.04 19.76 -11.14
C SER A 538 -14.73 19.90 -9.65
N ILE A 539 -14.28 18.83 -8.99
CA ILE A 539 -13.83 18.87 -7.59
C ILE A 539 -12.65 19.83 -7.45
N GLN A 540 -11.66 19.75 -8.33
CA GLN A 540 -10.51 20.66 -8.30
C GLN A 540 -10.93 22.11 -8.46
N GLU A 541 -11.79 22.42 -9.43
CA GLU A 541 -12.31 23.78 -9.64
C GLU A 541 -13.10 24.29 -8.42
N CYS A 542 -13.84 23.42 -7.72
CA CYS A 542 -14.51 23.77 -6.47
C CYS A 542 -13.52 24.11 -5.36
N ILE A 543 -12.46 23.30 -5.19
CA ILE A 543 -11.42 23.53 -4.17
C ILE A 543 -10.67 24.83 -4.46
N ASP A 544 -10.26 25.04 -5.70
CA ASP A 544 -9.52 26.24 -6.14
C ASP A 544 -10.34 27.51 -5.92
N SER A 545 -11.67 27.43 -6.08
CA SER A 545 -12.57 28.57 -5.82
C SER A 545 -12.75 28.90 -4.33
N PHE A 546 -12.47 27.95 -3.44
CA PHE A 546 -12.61 28.13 -1.99
C PHE A 546 -11.33 28.70 -1.36
N THR A 547 -10.16 28.15 -1.71
CA THR A 547 -8.85 28.61 -1.19
C THR A 547 -7.71 28.33 -2.17
N GLU A 548 -6.82 29.31 -2.37
CA GLU A 548 -5.62 29.14 -3.22
C GLU A 548 -4.51 28.29 -2.59
N SER A 549 -4.57 27.98 -1.29
CA SER A 549 -3.42 27.47 -0.51
C SER A 549 -3.58 26.07 0.10
N GLN A 550 -4.68 25.35 -0.16
CA GLN A 550 -4.92 24.03 0.42
C GLN A 550 -4.46 22.89 -0.50
N SER A 551 -3.39 22.19 -0.10
CA SER A 551 -2.96 20.96 -0.77
C SER A 551 -3.99 19.85 -0.56
N SER A 552 -4.75 19.53 -1.60
CA SER A 552 -5.70 18.41 -1.61
C SER A 552 -5.30 17.39 -2.66
N ILE A 553 -5.65 16.12 -2.43
CA ILE A 553 -5.53 15.07 -3.44
C ILE A 553 -6.91 14.56 -3.85
N ILE A 554 -7.05 14.34 -5.15
CA ILE A 554 -8.22 13.73 -5.76
C ILE A 554 -7.77 12.39 -6.34
N ILE A 555 -8.35 11.30 -5.85
CA ILE A 555 -8.06 9.94 -6.30
C ILE A 555 -9.33 9.27 -6.77
N HIS A 556 -9.21 8.28 -7.65
CA HIS A 556 -10.34 7.57 -8.23
C HIS A 556 -10.25 6.07 -7.92
N SER A 557 -11.40 5.42 -7.82
CA SER A 557 -11.45 3.99 -7.53
C SER A 557 -11.04 3.14 -8.74
N LEU A 558 -11.66 3.38 -9.90
CA LEU A 558 -11.42 2.64 -11.13
C LEU A 558 -11.18 3.58 -12.31
N LYS A 559 -10.66 3.07 -13.42
CA LYS A 559 -10.51 3.81 -14.68
C LYS A 559 -10.61 2.84 -15.86
N ARG A 560 -11.54 3.11 -16.78
CA ARG A 560 -11.73 2.37 -18.04
C ARG A 560 -10.42 1.98 -18.73
N LYS A 561 -10.40 0.76 -19.28
CA LYS A 561 -9.29 0.16 -20.06
C LYS A 561 -7.99 -0.04 -19.26
N LEU A 562 -8.02 0.14 -17.94
CA LEU A 562 -6.92 -0.21 -17.05
C LEU A 562 -7.32 -1.38 -16.17
N ASP A 563 -6.31 -2.12 -15.71
CA ASP A 563 -6.48 -3.18 -14.72
C ASP A 563 -7.09 -2.62 -13.44
N GLU A 564 -8.21 -3.21 -12.99
CA GLU A 564 -9.07 -2.63 -11.96
C GLU A 564 -8.40 -2.72 -10.58
N GLN A 565 -7.83 -3.90 -10.28
CA GLN A 565 -7.16 -4.14 -9.01
C GLN A 565 -5.88 -3.31 -8.92
N GLN A 566 -5.08 -3.24 -9.98
CA GLN A 566 -3.91 -2.38 -10.02
C GLN A 566 -4.28 -0.91 -9.84
N THR A 567 -5.37 -0.46 -10.47
CA THR A 567 -5.84 0.93 -10.38
C THR A 567 -6.21 1.31 -8.96
N ILE A 568 -7.08 0.54 -8.31
CA ILE A 568 -7.55 0.88 -6.95
C ILE A 568 -6.41 0.78 -5.92
N LEU A 569 -5.53 -0.22 -6.03
CA LEU A 569 -4.35 -0.36 -5.18
C LEU A 569 -3.33 0.78 -5.38
N SER A 570 -3.23 1.30 -6.60
CA SER A 570 -2.41 2.50 -6.89
C SER A 570 -3.01 3.73 -6.21
N SER A 571 -4.34 3.88 -6.21
CA SER A 571 -5.04 4.94 -5.49
C SER A 571 -4.87 4.84 -3.97
N VAL A 572 -4.93 3.63 -3.40
CA VAL A 572 -4.59 3.40 -1.98
C VAL A 572 -3.15 3.78 -1.68
N SER A 573 -2.21 3.41 -2.56
CA SER A 573 -0.80 3.75 -2.40
C SER A 573 -0.57 5.26 -2.39
N ARG A 574 -1.27 6.01 -3.25
CA ARG A 574 -1.27 7.48 -3.24
C ARG A 574 -1.88 8.03 -1.96
N LEU A 575 -3.01 7.49 -1.52
CA LEU A 575 -3.69 7.90 -0.29
C LEU A 575 -2.79 7.75 0.93
N ILE A 576 -2.25 6.55 1.17
CA ILE A 576 -1.41 6.26 2.33
C ILE A 576 -0.12 7.09 2.26
N SER A 577 0.44 7.25 1.06
CA SER A 577 1.63 8.06 0.85
C SER A 577 1.39 9.55 1.12
N PHE A 578 0.18 10.06 0.91
CA PHE A 578 -0.19 11.45 1.21
C PHE A 578 -0.58 11.66 2.68
N SER A 579 -1.47 10.82 3.21
CA SER A 579 -2.05 10.94 4.55
C SER A 579 -1.14 10.43 5.69
N GLY A 580 -0.07 9.69 5.38
CA GLY A 580 0.76 9.06 6.42
C GLY A 580 0.05 7.92 7.18
N SER A 581 -1.05 7.41 6.62
CA SER A 581 -1.83 6.30 7.17
C SER A 581 -1.01 5.04 7.44
N SER A 582 -1.53 4.15 8.30
CA SER A 582 -0.84 2.91 8.66
C SER A 582 -0.95 1.86 7.56
N TRP A 583 0.16 1.61 6.87
CA TRP A 583 0.32 0.46 5.98
C TRP A 583 0.04 -0.88 6.67
N ASN A 584 0.17 -0.96 8.00
CA ASN A 584 -0.15 -2.16 8.75
C ASN A 584 -1.66 -2.47 8.74
N THR A 585 -2.53 -1.46 8.92
CA THR A 585 -3.99 -1.66 8.83
C THR A 585 -4.39 -2.15 7.45
N PHE A 586 -3.85 -1.51 6.41
CA PHE A 586 -4.05 -1.93 5.03
C PHE A 586 -3.58 -3.37 4.82
N TRP A 587 -2.35 -3.70 5.19
CA TRP A 587 -1.79 -5.04 5.07
C TRP A 587 -2.67 -6.10 5.75
N GLN A 588 -3.08 -5.88 7.00
CA GLN A 588 -3.89 -6.83 7.76
C GLN A 588 -5.24 -7.11 7.09
N SER A 589 -5.83 -6.11 6.45
CA SER A 589 -7.11 -6.25 5.74
C SER A 589 -7.02 -7.02 4.41
N ARG A 590 -5.82 -7.21 3.85
CA ARG A 590 -5.66 -7.93 2.58
C ARG A 590 -5.91 -9.41 2.80
N TYR A 591 -6.70 -10.03 1.92
CA TYR A 591 -7.01 -11.46 2.01
C TYR A 591 -5.74 -12.35 2.01
N TYR A 592 -4.67 -11.90 1.34
CA TYR A 592 -3.40 -12.64 1.30
C TYR A 592 -2.57 -12.51 2.58
N SER A 593 -2.92 -11.62 3.51
CA SER A 593 -2.27 -11.55 4.83
C SER A 593 -2.47 -12.85 5.61
N ASN A 594 -3.60 -13.52 5.38
CA ASN A 594 -3.90 -14.82 5.97
C ASN A 594 -2.91 -15.91 5.55
N LEU A 595 -2.27 -15.81 4.37
CA LEU A 595 -1.24 -16.76 3.95
C LEU A 595 -0.03 -16.75 4.90
N VAL A 596 0.29 -15.59 5.50
CA VAL A 596 1.40 -15.45 6.46
C VAL A 596 1.00 -15.97 7.84
N THR A 597 -0.26 -15.79 8.25
CA THR A 597 -0.73 -16.17 9.58
C THR A 597 -1.06 -17.65 9.68
N THR A 598 -1.63 -18.27 8.64
CA THR A 598 -2.00 -19.70 8.63
C THR A 598 -0.79 -20.63 8.44
N THR A 599 0.24 -20.18 7.73
CA THR A 599 1.51 -20.94 7.56
C THR A 599 2.56 -20.59 8.63
N GLY A 600 2.24 -19.61 9.49
CA GLY A 600 3.15 -18.93 10.40
C GLY A 600 3.73 -19.84 11.49
N LYS A 601 4.96 -20.30 11.24
CA LYS A 601 5.98 -20.92 12.13
C LYS A 601 6.25 -22.42 11.93
N GLN A 602 5.39 -23.18 11.26
CA GLN A 602 5.58 -24.64 11.16
C GLN A 602 6.00 -25.15 9.77
N ASP A 603 5.68 -24.46 8.68
CA ASP A 603 6.01 -24.96 7.33
C ASP A 603 7.46 -24.65 6.89
N LYS A 604 8.10 -25.61 6.21
CA LYS A 604 9.48 -25.55 5.71
C LYS A 604 9.65 -24.44 4.66
N ILE A 605 8.67 -24.26 3.78
CA ILE A 605 8.74 -23.27 2.69
C ILE A 605 8.72 -21.84 3.25
N SER A 606 7.83 -21.53 4.21
CA SER A 606 7.79 -20.20 4.84
C SER A 606 9.11 -19.85 5.54
N ARG A 607 9.81 -20.83 6.14
CA ARG A 607 11.14 -20.63 6.75
C ARG A 607 12.21 -20.29 5.71
N LEU A 608 12.20 -20.99 4.58
CA LEU A 608 13.08 -20.69 3.44
C LEU A 608 12.79 -19.29 2.87
N ILE A 609 11.52 -18.91 2.73
CA ILE A 609 11.15 -17.54 2.32
C ILE A 609 11.71 -16.51 3.29
N TYR A 610 11.59 -16.73 4.61
CA TYR A 610 12.15 -15.82 5.60
C TYR A 610 13.69 -15.74 5.55
N SER A 611 14.41 -16.82 5.22
CA SER A 611 15.87 -16.71 5.07
C SER A 611 16.26 -15.74 3.96
N TYR A 612 15.55 -15.75 2.83
CA TYR A 612 15.76 -14.76 1.76
C TYR A 612 15.34 -13.35 2.16
N ILE A 613 14.18 -13.18 2.80
CA ILE A 613 13.72 -11.82 3.20
C ILE A 613 14.58 -11.23 4.32
N ASN A 614 15.22 -12.04 5.15
CA ASN A 614 16.19 -11.57 6.14
C ASN A 614 17.46 -10.96 5.49
N GLU A 615 17.70 -11.24 4.20
CA GLU A 615 18.77 -10.65 3.39
C GLU A 615 18.32 -9.41 2.61
N LEU A 616 17.06 -8.97 2.78
CA LEU A 616 16.54 -7.78 2.14
C LEU A 616 17.44 -6.58 2.43
N PRO A 617 17.85 -5.79 1.42
CA PRO A 617 18.84 -4.74 1.61
C PRO A 617 18.47 -3.73 2.70
N HIS A 618 19.47 -3.39 3.53
CA HIS A 618 19.38 -2.30 4.50
C HIS A 618 19.27 -0.94 3.82
N TYR A 619 18.85 0.07 4.60
CA TYR A 619 18.76 1.46 4.16
C TYR A 619 20.06 1.96 3.51
N THR A 620 19.93 2.59 2.35
CA THR A 620 21.04 3.21 1.62
C THR A 620 21.28 4.65 2.07
N PHE A 621 22.28 4.84 2.95
CA PHE A 621 22.74 6.17 3.31
C PHE A 621 23.37 6.91 2.13
N ASN A 622 22.90 8.12 1.84
CA ASN A 622 23.60 9.09 1.01
C ASN A 622 24.75 9.71 1.82
N ARG A 623 25.93 9.10 1.76
CA ARG A 623 27.09 9.46 2.59
C ARG A 623 27.85 10.63 2.00
N GLN A 624 28.20 11.58 2.84
CA GLN A 624 29.17 12.63 2.57
C GLN A 624 30.22 12.61 3.68
N ALA A 625 31.46 12.98 3.35
CA ALA A 625 32.52 13.09 4.34
C ALA A 625 32.32 14.37 5.17
N CYS A 626 31.71 14.23 6.34
CA CYS A 626 31.60 15.32 7.31
C CYS A 626 32.76 15.19 8.31
N TRP A 627 33.87 15.87 8.03
CA TRP A 627 35.06 15.85 8.87
C TRP A 627 35.53 17.27 9.13
N PHE A 628 35.62 17.64 10.41
CA PHE A 628 36.24 18.89 10.81
C PHE A 628 37.74 18.65 11.02
N GLU A 629 38.57 19.15 10.11
CA GLU A 629 40.01 19.09 10.24
C GLU A 629 40.54 20.49 10.59
N SER A 630 41.10 20.66 11.79
CA SER A 630 41.79 21.91 12.13
C SER A 630 43.10 22.02 11.35
N ASN A 631 43.62 23.24 11.18
CA ASN A 631 44.94 23.47 10.58
C ASN A 631 46.05 22.69 11.31
N GLU A 632 45.96 22.59 12.64
CA GLU A 632 46.86 21.78 13.47
C GLU A 632 46.72 20.28 13.19
N SER A 633 45.51 19.76 13.01
CA SER A 633 45.30 18.36 12.64
C SER A 633 45.84 18.04 11.24
N ILE A 634 45.66 18.95 10.28
CA ILE A 634 46.25 18.86 8.93
C ILE A 634 47.78 18.83 9.03
N PHE A 635 48.35 19.71 9.85
CA PHE A 635 49.79 19.77 10.13
C PHE A 635 50.31 18.44 10.65
N ILE A 636 49.68 17.91 11.71
CA ILE A 636 50.12 16.68 12.38
C ILE A 636 50.00 15.50 11.42
N ARG A 637 48.88 15.36 10.70
CA ARG A 637 48.68 14.29 9.72
C ARG A 637 49.71 14.32 8.59
N ARG A 638 50.05 15.51 8.08
CA ARG A 638 51.11 15.68 7.06
C ARG A 638 52.50 15.40 7.61
N ALA A 639 52.77 15.78 8.87
CA ALA A 639 54.03 15.53 9.54
C ALA A 639 54.26 14.02 9.78
N ILE A 640 53.24 13.29 10.25
CA ILE A 640 53.31 11.84 10.55
C ILE A 640 53.47 10.99 9.28
N LYS A 641 52.94 11.42 8.12
CA LYS A 641 53.10 10.70 6.85
C LYS A 641 54.53 10.73 6.29
N LYS A 642 55.40 11.61 6.77
CA LYS A 642 56.83 11.63 6.39
C LYS A 642 57.66 10.88 7.42
N GLN A 643 58.72 10.21 6.95
CA GLN A 643 59.63 9.44 7.81
C GLN A 643 60.14 10.30 8.97
N HIS A 644 60.02 9.75 10.18
CA HIS A 644 60.68 10.25 11.38
C HIS A 644 62.19 10.28 11.11
N HIS A 645 62.81 11.47 11.13
CA HIS A 645 64.26 11.57 10.98
C HIS A 645 64.92 11.13 12.30
N PRO A 646 65.86 10.17 12.32
CA PRO A 646 66.39 9.59 13.55
C PRO A 646 66.90 10.61 14.59
N LEU A 647 67.49 11.72 14.13
CA LEU A 647 68.03 12.78 15.00
C LEU A 647 67.10 13.99 15.17
N LEU A 648 66.34 14.33 14.12
CA LEU A 648 65.58 15.57 14.08
C LEU A 648 64.12 15.36 14.49
N GLY A 649 63.66 14.11 14.53
CA GLY A 649 62.29 13.77 14.85
C GLY A 649 61.32 14.16 13.74
N TYR A 650 60.19 14.74 14.13
CA TYR A 650 59.12 15.12 13.21
C TYR A 650 59.34 16.52 12.66
N ARG A 651 59.20 16.69 11.34
CA ARG A 651 59.22 18.02 10.73
C ARG A 651 57.97 18.80 11.12
N LEU A 652 58.16 20.03 11.59
CA LEU A 652 57.12 21.01 11.82
C LEU A 652 56.81 21.76 10.51
N TRP A 653 55.55 21.81 10.12
CA TRP A 653 55.03 22.45 8.90
C TRP A 653 54.22 23.73 9.20
N CYS A 654 54.84 24.79 9.73
CA CYS A 654 54.12 26.06 9.93
C CYS A 654 53.97 26.83 8.60
N ASN A 655 52.76 27.37 8.34
CA ASN A 655 52.49 28.19 7.14
C ASN A 655 53.21 29.55 7.18
N GLU A 656 53.66 30.00 8.35
CA GLU A 656 54.18 31.36 8.57
C GLU A 656 55.72 31.45 8.51
N THR A 657 56.44 30.33 8.58
CA THR A 657 57.91 30.32 8.61
C THR A 657 58.47 29.76 7.31
N ARG A 658 59.18 30.59 6.53
CA ARG A 658 59.98 30.14 5.36
C ARG A 658 61.13 29.20 5.75
N THR A 659 61.41 29.03 7.04
CA THR A 659 62.45 28.16 7.58
C THR A 659 61.90 26.79 7.99
N PRO A 660 62.55 25.68 7.58
CA PRO A 660 62.15 24.35 8.02
C PRO A 660 62.54 24.13 9.49
N ALA A 661 61.61 23.61 10.30
CA ALA A 661 61.83 23.30 11.72
C ALA A 661 61.46 21.84 12.02
N TRP A 662 62.04 21.27 13.08
CA TRP A 662 61.76 19.91 13.53
C TRP A 662 61.62 19.84 15.05
N LYS A 663 60.83 18.88 15.54
CA LYS A 663 60.66 18.57 16.96
C LYS A 663 61.08 17.13 17.22
N SER A 664 62.06 16.96 18.11
CA SER A 664 62.53 15.69 18.62
C SER A 664 62.61 15.74 20.15
N GLU A 665 62.38 14.60 20.79
CA GLU A 665 62.71 14.39 22.19
C GLU A 665 63.79 13.32 22.24
N ILE A 666 65.03 13.75 22.46
CA ILE A 666 66.21 12.88 22.49
C ILE A 666 66.49 12.51 23.94
N THR A 667 66.34 11.23 24.27
CA THR A 667 66.74 10.66 25.55
C THR A 667 67.89 9.70 25.33
N ILE A 668 68.88 9.70 26.23
CA ILE A 668 70.09 8.85 26.12
C ILE A 668 69.71 7.35 26.03
N ASP A 669 68.59 6.95 26.64
CA ASP A 669 68.11 5.56 26.66
C ASP A 669 67.36 5.11 25.38
N LYS A 670 67.00 6.02 24.46
CA LYS A 670 66.22 5.69 23.24
C LYS A 670 67.09 5.11 22.10
N ASN A 671 68.19 4.45 22.44
CA ASN A 671 69.12 3.83 21.49
C ASN A 671 69.25 2.31 21.69
N SER A 672 68.15 1.61 21.98
CA SER A 672 68.14 0.15 22.15
C SER A 672 67.37 -0.61 21.07
N SER A 673 67.31 -0.11 19.83
CA SER A 673 66.96 -0.95 18.67
C SER A 673 67.32 -0.38 17.28
N SER A 674 68.44 0.31 17.12
CA SER A 674 69.02 0.53 15.79
C SER A 674 70.51 0.26 15.83
N LYS A 675 70.89 -0.97 15.44
CA LYS A 675 72.26 -1.36 15.15
C LYS A 675 72.78 -0.45 14.02
N TYR A 676 73.70 0.46 14.34
CA TYR A 676 74.56 1.08 13.34
C TYR A 676 75.99 0.63 13.64
N ALA A 677 76.54 -0.19 12.76
CA ALA A 677 77.95 -0.48 12.71
C ALA A 677 78.66 0.78 12.22
N PHE A 678 79.51 1.37 13.06
CA PHE A 678 80.52 2.31 12.60
C PHE A 678 81.55 1.52 11.79
N LEU A 679 81.59 1.73 10.47
CA LEU A 679 82.81 1.49 9.71
C LEU A 679 83.67 2.75 9.86
N GLN A 680 84.79 2.60 10.56
CA GLN A 680 85.85 3.60 10.62
C GLN A 680 86.74 3.48 9.38
N ASN A 681 86.94 4.65 8.77
CA ASN A 681 87.88 5.06 7.72
C ASN A 681 87.67 4.54 6.30
#